data_AF-A0A8H5HX81-F1
#
_entry.id   AF-A0A8H5HX81-F1
#
_cell.length_a   1.000
_cell.length_b   1.000
_cell.length_c   1.000
_cell.angle_alpha   90.00
_cell.angle_beta   90.00
_cell.angle_gamma   90.00
#
_symmetry.space_group_name_H-M   'P 1'
#
loop_
_entity.id
_entity.type
_entity.pdbx_description
1 polymer ?
#
loop_
_entity_poly.entity_id
_entity_poly.type
_entity_poly.pdbx_seq_one_letter_code
_entity_poly.pdbx_strand_id
1 'polypeptide(L)'
;MSNSLSCATLEKEIAILSTLLHLRQDLGCTTESQDTKNVFLDIVTHVATLLTIFPSQSSNLNAVIGNIDNSSVTCLVFSNDRRIDLQSSSGQPYRVVPIDIEDRAEKGVSVLRDWDKLGSDWGVDKHIRDVFDIISFLQSEEHPDPALLSKALFFAHSRAFRELGARVLNFSQHWSTLPFQLLKANINEIAQYSGLAKTFHLPVNQSQRGFLQEHGLFQVHISKPAYQRAQGGAQFTLDSSNLAAWIDILDYLWHKLKSLLLVYEHPDTDGHGNEETLEPQRVRSDPPDIPTTLSICFHISTLHALKSVLRHILFLPVNLSVVYALEDADEKIRSELDRMPSKEGLPIPATTATPSQTPRRRRVLLLIAFACLFASNALYYTRTLSYSFFSKGHHKHDHKKPLFGKAAEKLFLDVPDAESCIKASRHYTAEPHRAGSDGDLNTAKAFLSLFQDELDIKPPSEVPIYPAGSTSSRHATTMLVKSPFRYAWIDEYYPVMTYPDTPVERNLQAFDSDGNLIWEADLDERADPEDPDAYKYSNAVPTFHGLSKGADVAGKLIYANYGSKEDYDALVKKGVDFSGAIVLARYGNNFRGIKVQLAQELGAAGVLIYSDVRDDGSVTVENGYKPYPFGPARNPKAVQRGSVQFLSMYPGDPTTPGYPSYENATRTKGINIPTIPSLPISQENGERLLKLIEDGWKGTIRLNNQVDEKVMPIWNTMAVIPGYIKDEVVMIGNHRDAWVLGASDPTSGTASLHETVRGLGALIKKGWKPLRTILIASWDAEEYGLIGSTEWGEDFTEFIDKHVVAYLNLDGSVSGSRFHAQASPSLAHLVHGAALDISHPTDRNRNLWDATKDSGKFFGIRDDGEAISGTDAAAVYEGASNVQDDLGVGALGSGSDYTIFLQRIGVASMNHGFGGTESDAVYHYHSVYDSERWEEMYADPGFHRHVAVAQHLGLIALRLSGSIILPLNTTHYSLELEKYLNQVKEQALSESVKVDLSSLKKSIRSLQTASKGLDDEKLAAELELKKVLKKWGKEASKARKLRRKAWKAYCKFQKKVFGRKCRSHQHHSHSEDWENEDGQESALAIFEMVQGLAQHSGFEIPIFSSDKHSCAMMADRPHLPRFPVAKLAKVIKRLRKVNQKLVAFERGFISEEGLPGREWYKHVGVSPGRYLGYGATTLPGLTEAITLDKNSTLAKHEARRLESLISKLAETIRA
;
A
#
# COMPACT_ATOMS: atom_id res chain seq x y z
N MET A 1 44.15 -30.50 -16.87
CA MET A 1 44.34 -31.38 -15.70
C MET A 1 43.46 -30.80 -14.59
N SER A 2 42.33 -31.37 -14.18
CA SER A 2 42.02 -32.73 -13.69
C SER A 2 42.26 -32.88 -12.17
N ASN A 3 41.15 -32.79 -11.40
CA ASN A 3 40.89 -33.24 -10.03
C ASN A 3 39.62 -32.50 -9.56
N SER A 4 38.38 -32.93 -9.81
CA SER A 4 37.73 -34.24 -9.58
C SER A 4 37.58 -34.65 -8.11
N LEU A 5 36.78 -33.89 -7.35
CA LEU A 5 35.97 -34.48 -6.27
C LEU A 5 35.06 -35.53 -6.92
N SER A 6 35.29 -36.81 -6.61
CA SER A 6 34.69 -37.93 -7.33
C SER A 6 33.55 -38.57 -6.56
N CYS A 7 32.57 -39.15 -7.26
CA CYS A 7 31.49 -39.92 -6.62
C CYS A 7 32.03 -41.09 -5.76
N ALA A 8 33.24 -41.58 -6.03
CA ALA A 8 33.87 -42.64 -5.25
C ALA A 8 34.22 -42.21 -3.81
N THR A 9 34.28 -40.90 -3.51
CA THR A 9 34.37 -40.42 -2.12
C THR A 9 33.04 -40.65 -1.40
N LEU A 10 31.94 -40.20 -1.99
CA LEU A 10 30.59 -40.35 -1.43
C LEU A 10 30.14 -41.82 -1.33
N GLU A 11 30.44 -42.65 -2.34
CA GLU A 11 30.17 -44.10 -2.27
C GLU A 11 31.01 -44.80 -1.19
N LYS A 12 32.26 -44.35 -0.97
CA LYS A 12 33.15 -44.89 0.08
C LYS A 12 32.70 -44.46 1.48
N GLU A 13 32.26 -43.21 1.65
CA GLU A 13 31.70 -42.72 2.92
C GLU A 13 30.37 -43.38 3.28
N ILE A 14 29.46 -43.57 2.30
CA ILE A 14 28.22 -44.33 2.51
C ILE A 14 28.52 -45.79 2.87
N ALA A 15 29.54 -46.41 2.24
CA ALA A 15 29.99 -47.75 2.60
C ALA A 15 30.63 -47.82 3.99
N ILE A 16 31.42 -46.81 4.40
CA ILE A 16 32.02 -46.71 5.73
C ILE A 16 30.93 -46.53 6.80
N LEU A 17 29.98 -45.61 6.60
CA LEU A 17 28.81 -45.44 7.48
C LEU A 17 28.01 -46.75 7.61
N SER A 18 27.75 -47.45 6.50
CA SER A 18 27.07 -48.74 6.53
C SER A 18 27.87 -49.82 7.29
N THR A 19 29.20 -49.84 7.16
CA THR A 19 30.09 -50.80 7.83
C THR A 19 30.22 -50.52 9.33
N LEU A 20 30.36 -49.25 9.73
CA LEU A 20 30.40 -48.82 11.13
C LEU A 20 29.08 -49.13 11.86
N LEU A 21 27.94 -49.03 11.17
CA LEU A 21 26.64 -49.41 11.73
C LEU A 21 26.47 -50.94 11.89
N HIS A 22 27.10 -51.76 11.04
CA HIS A 22 27.09 -53.23 11.19
C HIS A 22 28.08 -53.71 12.26
N LEU A 23 29.27 -53.12 12.37
CA LEU A 23 30.29 -53.45 13.38
C LEU A 23 29.77 -53.36 14.83
N ARG A 24 28.68 -52.60 15.06
CA ARG A 24 28.05 -52.45 16.36
C ARG A 24 27.08 -53.59 16.75
N GLN A 25 26.83 -54.58 15.89
CA GLN A 25 25.94 -55.70 16.21
C GLN A 25 26.65 -56.92 16.84
N ASP A 26 27.91 -57.19 16.51
CA ASP A 26 28.65 -58.39 17.00
C ASP A 26 29.57 -58.13 18.21
N LEU A 27 29.83 -56.88 18.58
CA LEU A 27 30.74 -56.53 19.69
C LEU A 27 30.05 -56.54 21.06
N GLY A 28 29.92 -57.74 21.62
CA GLY A 28 29.51 -57.93 23.02
C GLY A 28 30.62 -57.58 24.02
N CYS A 29 30.29 -56.72 24.99
CA CYS A 29 31.03 -56.41 26.22
C CYS A 29 32.40 -55.69 26.15
N THR A 30 32.44 -54.55 26.84
CA THR A 30 33.57 -54.06 27.66
C THR A 30 34.97 -53.94 27.05
N THR A 31 35.30 -52.74 26.57
CA THR A 31 36.57 -52.06 26.91
C THR A 31 36.45 -50.55 26.62
N GLU A 32 37.13 -49.71 27.40
CA GLU A 32 37.31 -48.30 27.05
C GLU A 32 38.46 -48.20 26.03
N SER A 33 38.18 -47.77 24.80
CA SER A 33 39.21 -47.44 23.80
C SER A 33 38.95 -46.12 23.10
N GLN A 34 40.03 -45.49 22.65
CA GLN A 34 40.06 -44.22 21.94
C GLN A 34 39.15 -44.22 20.70
N ASP A 35 38.98 -45.38 20.06
CA ASP A 35 38.21 -45.57 18.83
C ASP A 35 36.74 -45.18 19.00
N THR A 36 36.18 -45.34 20.20
CA THR A 36 34.77 -44.97 20.48
C THR A 36 34.53 -43.46 20.39
N LYS A 37 35.54 -42.63 20.72
CA LYS A 37 35.49 -41.18 20.51
C LYS A 37 35.70 -40.81 19.03
N ASN A 38 36.62 -41.48 18.33
CA ASN A 38 36.86 -41.25 16.90
C ASN A 38 35.62 -41.56 16.04
N VAL A 39 34.98 -42.71 16.24
CA VAL A 39 33.75 -43.10 15.53
C VAL A 39 32.60 -42.12 15.78
N PHE A 40 32.52 -41.51 16.97
CA PHE A 40 31.52 -40.47 17.25
C PHE A 40 31.81 -39.17 16.48
N LEU A 41 33.08 -38.75 16.44
CA LEU A 41 33.51 -37.53 15.74
C LEU A 41 33.30 -37.65 14.22
N ASP A 42 33.67 -38.79 13.62
CA ASP A 42 33.45 -39.07 12.20
C ASP A 42 31.96 -38.91 11.81
N ILE A 43 31.05 -39.51 12.59
CA ILE A 43 29.60 -39.45 12.30
C ILE A 43 29.10 -37.99 12.27
N VAL A 44 29.60 -37.11 13.13
CA VAL A 44 29.22 -35.68 13.14
C VAL A 44 29.75 -34.96 11.90
N THR A 45 31.02 -35.16 11.54
CA THR A 45 31.67 -34.55 10.36
C THR A 45 30.98 -34.93 9.04
N HIS A 46 30.57 -36.19 8.89
CA HIS A 46 29.87 -36.66 7.70
C HIS A 46 28.41 -36.14 7.61
N VAL A 47 27.73 -35.96 8.76
CA VAL A 47 26.38 -35.36 8.79
C VAL A 47 26.41 -33.85 8.49
N ALA A 48 27.40 -33.11 8.98
CA ALA A 48 27.57 -31.69 8.66
C ALA A 48 27.74 -31.44 7.15
N THR A 49 28.50 -32.31 6.47
CA THR A 49 28.73 -32.26 5.03
C THR A 49 27.43 -32.37 4.21
N LEU A 50 26.48 -33.22 4.65
CA LEU A 50 25.20 -33.46 3.99
C LEU A 50 24.18 -32.30 4.10
N LEU A 51 24.43 -31.29 4.94
CA LEU A 51 23.51 -30.16 5.17
C LEU A 51 23.80 -28.94 4.27
N THR A 52 24.74 -29.06 3.33
CA THR A 52 25.05 -28.02 2.34
C THR A 52 24.40 -28.29 0.97
N ILE A 53 24.34 -27.24 0.13
CA ILE A 53 23.89 -27.22 -1.30
C ILE A 53 22.37 -27.07 -1.55
N PHE A 54 21.99 -25.86 -1.97
CA PHE A 54 21.41 -25.63 -3.31
C PHE A 54 21.71 -24.18 -3.77
N PRO A 55 22.14 -23.95 -5.03
CA PRO A 55 22.26 -22.61 -5.60
C PRO A 55 20.94 -22.13 -6.23
N SER A 56 20.69 -20.82 -6.18
CA SER A 56 19.73 -20.11 -7.05
C SER A 56 20.49 -19.32 -8.13
N GLN A 57 19.78 -18.78 -9.14
CA GLN A 57 20.41 -18.25 -10.37
C GLN A 57 20.68 -16.72 -10.38
N SER A 58 20.92 -16.11 -9.21
CA SER A 58 21.27 -14.70 -9.10
C SER A 58 22.25 -14.43 -7.94
N SER A 59 23.30 -13.63 -8.21
CA SER A 59 24.17 -12.97 -7.22
C SER A 59 25.09 -13.84 -6.31
N ASN A 60 26.22 -14.27 -6.85
CA ASN A 60 27.56 -14.01 -6.27
C ASN A 60 27.93 -14.30 -4.78
N LEU A 61 27.41 -15.32 -4.10
CA LEU A 61 28.14 -16.01 -3.00
C LEU A 61 27.53 -17.38 -2.67
N ASN A 62 28.35 -18.41 -2.37
CA ASN A 62 27.86 -19.75 -2.04
C ASN A 62 28.84 -20.53 -1.11
N ALA A 63 28.30 -20.96 0.04
CA ALA A 63 28.87 -21.90 1.01
C ALA A 63 30.09 -21.49 1.85
N VAL A 64 30.04 -21.92 3.12
CA VAL A 64 31.16 -22.04 4.06
C VAL A 64 31.31 -23.52 4.37
N ILE A 65 32.53 -24.06 4.33
CA ILE A 65 32.82 -25.44 4.70
C ILE A 65 33.73 -25.42 5.93
N GLY A 66 33.19 -25.84 7.08
CA GLY A 66 33.99 -26.07 8.28
C GLY A 66 34.51 -27.50 8.31
N ASN A 67 35.82 -27.67 8.44
CA ASN A 67 36.42 -28.93 8.86
C ASN A 67 36.78 -28.84 10.36
N ILE A 68 36.60 -29.94 11.09
CA ILE A 68 36.94 -30.03 12.51
C ILE A 68 37.89 -31.22 12.67
N ASP A 69 39.10 -30.96 13.16
CA ASP A 69 40.05 -31.99 13.56
C ASP A 69 40.27 -31.99 15.09
N ASN A 70 41.15 -32.84 15.61
CA ASN A 70 41.39 -32.97 17.05
C ASN A 70 42.13 -31.77 17.69
N SER A 71 42.54 -30.79 16.89
CA SER A 71 43.38 -29.65 17.26
C SER A 71 42.92 -28.31 16.65
N SER A 72 42.22 -28.29 15.51
CA SER A 72 41.73 -27.07 14.86
C SER A 72 40.29 -27.17 14.35
N VAL A 73 39.63 -26.01 14.25
CA VAL A 73 38.44 -25.79 13.41
C VAL A 73 38.88 -24.91 12.23
N THR A 74 38.88 -25.47 11.03
CA THR A 74 39.29 -24.76 9.81
C THR A 74 38.07 -24.40 8.97
N CYS A 75 37.80 -23.11 8.81
CA CYS A 75 36.71 -22.59 7.98
C CYS A 75 37.21 -22.21 6.58
N LEU A 76 36.65 -22.84 5.54
CA LEU A 76 36.86 -22.49 4.14
C LEU A 76 35.73 -21.59 3.64
N VAL A 77 36.07 -20.39 3.20
CA VAL A 77 35.12 -19.38 2.71
C VAL A 77 35.33 -19.17 1.21
N PHE A 78 34.35 -19.53 0.39
CA PHE A 78 34.40 -19.45 -1.07
C PHE A 78 33.75 -18.16 -1.59
N SER A 79 34.47 -17.38 -2.39
CA SER A 79 33.95 -16.13 -2.99
C SER A 79 34.34 -16.02 -4.45
N ASN A 80 33.42 -15.51 -5.28
CA ASN A 80 33.63 -15.30 -6.71
C ASN A 80 33.94 -13.85 -7.08
N ASP A 81 33.88 -12.87 -6.17
CA ASP A 81 34.26 -11.49 -6.50
C ASP A 81 35.78 -11.31 -6.49
N ARG A 82 36.32 -10.78 -7.58
CA ARG A 82 37.75 -10.48 -7.77
C ARG A 82 38.17 -9.12 -7.19
N ARG A 83 37.25 -8.35 -6.59
CA ARG A 83 37.49 -6.99 -6.08
C ARG A 83 37.78 -6.91 -4.58
N ILE A 84 37.69 -8.03 -3.85
CA ILE A 84 38.05 -8.09 -2.42
C ILE A 84 39.55 -8.39 -2.29
N ASP A 85 40.40 -7.38 -2.49
CA ASP A 85 41.84 -7.50 -2.26
C ASP A 85 42.18 -7.39 -0.76
N LEU A 86 42.11 -8.52 -0.06
CA LEU A 86 42.56 -8.68 1.32
C LEU A 86 43.79 -9.60 1.38
N GLN A 87 44.86 -9.12 0.73
CA GLN A 87 46.23 -9.65 0.60
C GLN A 87 46.54 -10.98 1.32
N SER A 88 46.58 -12.07 0.54
CA SER A 88 47.49 -13.21 0.78
C SER A 88 47.78 -13.94 -0.55
N SER A 89 48.98 -14.50 -0.69
CA SER A 89 49.65 -14.69 -1.98
C SER A 89 49.46 -16.09 -2.64
N SER A 90 48.22 -16.58 -2.76
CA SER A 90 47.95 -17.95 -3.27
C SER A 90 47.03 -18.08 -4.49
N GLY A 91 46.32 -17.02 -4.91
CA GLY A 91 45.51 -17.01 -6.13
C GLY A 91 44.30 -17.98 -6.15
N GLN A 92 43.86 -18.47 -4.99
CA GLN A 92 42.71 -19.36 -4.85
C GLN A 92 41.39 -18.56 -4.76
N PRO A 93 40.24 -19.09 -5.24
CA PRO A 93 38.91 -18.46 -5.12
C PRO A 93 38.26 -18.67 -3.73
N TYR A 94 39.07 -18.81 -2.69
CA TYR A 94 38.64 -19.01 -1.31
C TYR A 94 39.73 -18.56 -0.33
N ARG A 95 39.33 -18.14 0.87
CA ARG A 95 40.25 -17.92 1.99
C ARG A 95 40.06 -19.01 3.04
N VAL A 96 41.18 -19.52 3.54
CA VAL A 96 41.22 -20.42 4.70
C VAL A 96 41.31 -19.56 5.95
N VAL A 97 40.42 -19.77 6.91
CA VAL A 97 40.49 -19.19 8.26
C VAL A 97 40.70 -20.34 9.24
N PRO A 98 41.93 -20.63 9.65
CA PRO A 98 42.20 -21.58 10.73
C PRO A 98 41.84 -20.95 12.09
N ILE A 99 41.24 -21.74 12.97
CA ILE A 99 40.93 -21.40 14.36
C ILE A 99 41.37 -22.59 15.21
N ASP A 100 42.50 -22.49 15.91
CA ASP A 100 42.97 -23.57 16.79
C ASP A 100 42.03 -23.77 17.98
N ILE A 101 41.83 -25.03 18.39
CA ILE A 101 40.87 -25.41 19.43
C ILE A 101 41.28 -24.90 20.82
N GLU A 102 42.58 -24.64 21.04
CA GLU A 102 43.08 -24.00 22.27
C GLU A 102 42.55 -22.57 22.46
N ASP A 103 42.09 -21.91 21.40
CA ASP A 103 41.77 -20.47 21.36
C ASP A 103 40.26 -20.15 21.60
N ARG A 104 39.48 -21.18 21.94
CA ARG A 104 38.04 -21.19 22.31
C ARG A 104 37.02 -20.73 21.24
N ALA A 105 35.83 -21.33 21.29
CA ALA A 105 34.73 -21.08 20.35
C ALA A 105 34.25 -19.61 20.29
N GLU A 106 34.46 -18.81 21.34
CA GLU A 106 34.14 -17.38 21.38
C GLU A 106 34.80 -16.58 20.24
N LYS A 107 36.00 -17.00 19.79
CA LYS A 107 36.70 -16.38 18.65
C LYS A 107 35.98 -16.64 17.31
N GLY A 108 35.42 -17.84 17.12
CA GLY A 108 34.58 -18.15 15.96
C GLY A 108 33.29 -17.32 15.93
N VAL A 109 32.67 -17.13 17.11
CA VAL A 109 31.49 -16.24 17.25
C VAL A 109 31.86 -14.77 17.01
N SER A 110 33.07 -14.33 17.36
CA SER A 110 33.59 -12.99 17.00
C SER A 110 33.71 -12.83 15.49
N VAL A 111 34.37 -13.78 14.80
CA VAL A 111 34.52 -13.73 13.34
C VAL A 111 33.16 -13.71 12.64
N LEU A 112 32.17 -14.48 13.10
CA LEU A 112 30.80 -14.42 12.58
C LEU A 112 30.11 -13.07 12.85
N ARG A 113 30.35 -12.43 14.00
CA ARG A 113 29.84 -11.08 14.30
C ARG A 113 30.51 -9.97 13.48
N ASP A 114 31.79 -10.11 13.19
CA ASP A 114 32.51 -9.16 12.33
C ASP A 114 32.15 -9.36 10.84
N TRP A 115 31.64 -10.54 10.48
CA TRP A 115 31.04 -10.82 9.18
C TRP A 115 29.58 -10.33 9.07
N ASP A 116 28.76 -10.45 10.13
CA ASP A 116 27.43 -9.80 10.23
C ASP A 116 27.52 -8.29 9.93
N LYS A 117 28.61 -7.62 10.34
CA LYS A 117 28.90 -6.19 10.07
C LYS A 117 29.25 -5.87 8.61
N LEU A 118 29.54 -6.86 7.76
CA LEU A 118 29.93 -6.69 6.36
C LEU A 118 28.76 -6.86 5.37
N GLY A 119 27.51 -6.90 5.86
CA GLY A 119 26.32 -6.79 5.02
C GLY A 119 25.93 -8.05 4.24
N SER A 120 26.29 -9.25 4.71
CA SER A 120 25.90 -10.51 4.05
C SER A 120 24.43 -10.87 4.36
N ASP A 121 23.53 -10.62 3.40
CA ASP A 121 22.07 -10.59 3.56
C ASP A 121 21.36 -11.97 3.71
N TRP A 122 21.95 -12.94 4.44
CA TRP A 122 21.45 -14.32 4.52
C TRP A 122 21.42 -14.92 5.93
N GLY A 123 20.23 -15.34 6.38
CA GLY A 123 19.98 -16.06 7.63
C GLY A 123 20.46 -17.52 7.67
N VAL A 124 21.70 -17.77 7.24
CA VAL A 124 22.45 -19.01 7.49
C VAL A 124 22.94 -19.06 8.95
N ASP A 125 23.07 -17.88 9.55
CA ASP A 125 23.62 -17.58 10.86
C ASP A 125 23.17 -18.56 11.95
N LYS A 126 21.86 -18.75 12.11
CA LYS A 126 21.30 -19.41 13.30
C LYS A 126 21.65 -20.88 13.39
N HIS A 127 21.80 -21.57 12.26
CA HIS A 127 22.17 -22.98 12.26
C HIS A 127 23.67 -23.18 12.53
N ILE A 128 24.52 -22.25 12.07
CA ILE A 128 25.96 -22.27 12.36
C ILE A 128 26.22 -21.82 13.81
N ARG A 129 25.49 -20.82 14.32
CA ARG A 129 25.49 -20.44 15.75
C ARG A 129 25.06 -21.63 16.63
N ASP A 130 23.93 -22.30 16.33
CA ASP A 130 23.49 -23.54 17.02
C ASP A 130 24.59 -24.62 17.05
N VAL A 131 25.44 -24.75 16.00
CA VAL A 131 26.55 -25.72 15.96
C VAL A 131 27.73 -25.31 16.85
N PHE A 132 28.15 -24.04 16.83
CA PHE A 132 29.22 -23.56 17.72
C PHE A 132 28.80 -23.56 19.19
N ASP A 133 27.52 -23.34 19.49
CA ASP A 133 26.98 -23.47 20.85
C ASP A 133 27.04 -24.94 21.33
N ILE A 134 26.75 -25.91 20.45
CA ILE A 134 26.88 -27.35 20.76
C ILE A 134 28.35 -27.76 20.95
N ILE A 135 29.27 -27.25 20.12
CA ILE A 135 30.72 -27.49 20.30
C ILE A 135 31.20 -26.92 21.64
N SER A 136 30.78 -25.69 21.99
CA SER A 136 31.10 -25.05 23.26
C SER A 136 30.58 -25.86 24.46
N PHE A 137 29.36 -26.38 24.37
CA PHE A 137 28.77 -27.25 25.39
C PHE A 137 29.56 -28.55 25.55
N LEU A 138 29.89 -29.24 24.46
CA LEU A 138 30.67 -30.48 24.48
C LEU A 138 32.12 -30.29 24.93
N GLN A 139 32.71 -29.11 24.70
CA GLN A 139 34.04 -28.74 25.22
C GLN A 139 34.04 -28.41 26.72
N SER A 140 32.87 -28.21 27.34
CA SER A 140 32.75 -27.85 28.76
C SER A 140 32.55 -29.04 29.73
N GLU A 141 32.38 -30.25 29.19
CA GLU A 141 32.08 -31.48 29.94
C GLU A 141 33.16 -32.55 29.69
N GLU A 142 33.96 -32.90 30.70
CA GLU A 142 35.09 -33.85 30.53
C GLU A 142 34.64 -35.27 30.14
N HIS A 143 33.42 -35.67 30.53
CA HIS A 143 32.87 -37.02 30.32
C HIS A 143 31.35 -37.00 30.00
N PRO A 144 30.93 -36.69 28.75
CA PRO A 144 29.52 -36.61 28.38
C PRO A 144 28.81 -37.98 28.37
N ASP A 145 27.70 -38.08 29.10
CA ASP A 145 26.84 -39.28 29.18
C ASP A 145 26.28 -39.71 27.79
N PRO A 146 26.45 -40.98 27.36
CA PRO A 146 25.87 -41.49 26.11
C PRO A 146 24.34 -41.31 25.97
N ALA A 147 23.59 -41.33 27.08
CA ALA A 147 22.14 -41.09 27.05
C ALA A 147 21.79 -39.60 26.90
N LEU A 148 22.63 -38.68 27.40
CA LEU A 148 22.56 -37.26 27.13
C LEU A 148 22.94 -36.95 25.67
N LEU A 149 24.00 -37.58 25.17
CA LEU A 149 24.52 -37.44 23.81
C LEU A 149 23.49 -37.89 22.76
N SER A 150 22.83 -39.04 22.99
CA SER A 150 21.73 -39.53 22.15
C SER A 150 20.51 -38.60 22.17
N LYS A 151 20.21 -37.95 23.31
CA LYS A 151 19.13 -36.94 23.39
C LYS A 151 19.51 -35.64 22.67
N ALA A 152 20.73 -35.15 22.81
CA ALA A 152 21.21 -33.97 22.10
C ALA A 152 21.14 -34.17 20.58
N LEU A 153 21.64 -35.31 20.09
CA LEU A 153 21.50 -35.70 18.68
C LEU A 153 20.03 -35.80 18.27
N PHE A 154 19.15 -36.41 19.06
CA PHE A 154 17.71 -36.48 18.75
C PHE A 154 17.03 -35.09 18.74
N PHE A 155 17.44 -34.14 19.58
CA PHE A 155 16.93 -32.77 19.54
C PHE A 155 17.41 -31.97 18.31
N ALA A 156 18.67 -32.12 17.91
CA ALA A 156 19.17 -31.56 16.65
C ALA A 156 18.46 -32.18 15.43
N HIS A 157 18.38 -33.52 15.39
CA HIS A 157 17.70 -34.26 14.33
C HIS A 157 16.21 -33.93 14.27
N SER A 158 15.49 -33.78 15.40
CA SER A 158 14.06 -33.43 15.41
C SER A 158 13.75 -31.95 15.12
N ARG A 159 14.78 -31.10 14.90
CA ARG A 159 14.65 -29.84 14.12
C ARG A 159 14.83 -30.10 12.63
N ALA A 160 15.92 -30.77 12.21
CA ALA A 160 16.20 -31.06 10.80
C ALA A 160 15.09 -31.90 10.12
N PHE A 161 14.60 -32.95 10.78
CA PHE A 161 13.44 -33.75 10.36
C PHE A 161 12.14 -32.96 10.31
N ARG A 162 12.03 -31.85 11.05
CA ARG A 162 10.85 -30.97 10.99
C ARG A 162 10.84 -30.14 9.71
N GLU A 163 11.99 -29.61 9.33
CA GLU A 163 12.18 -28.90 8.05
C GLU A 163 12.10 -29.85 6.85
N LEU A 164 12.75 -31.01 6.93
CA LEU A 164 12.67 -32.07 5.93
C LEU A 164 11.22 -32.61 5.78
N GLY A 165 10.53 -32.82 6.91
CA GLY A 165 9.12 -33.19 6.95
C GLY A 165 8.20 -32.11 6.40
N ALA A 166 8.47 -30.82 6.65
CA ALA A 166 7.73 -29.71 6.07
C ALA A 166 7.91 -29.63 4.54
N ARG A 167 9.12 -29.87 4.02
CA ARG A 167 9.40 -29.93 2.58
C ARG A 167 8.74 -31.13 1.91
N VAL A 168 8.77 -32.29 2.56
CA VAL A 168 8.09 -33.53 2.13
C VAL A 168 6.56 -33.36 2.16
N LEU A 169 6.01 -32.64 3.15
CA LEU A 169 4.59 -32.26 3.22
C LEU A 169 4.19 -31.24 2.13
N ASN A 170 5.02 -30.23 1.87
CA ASN A 170 4.81 -29.24 0.81
C ASN A 170 4.81 -29.91 -0.57
N PHE A 171 5.72 -30.87 -0.79
CA PHE A 171 5.71 -31.71 -1.98
C PHE A 171 4.39 -32.49 -2.13
N SER A 172 3.90 -33.12 -1.05
CA SER A 172 2.58 -33.78 -1.08
C SER A 172 1.43 -32.84 -1.37
N GLN A 173 1.44 -31.62 -0.83
CA GLN A 173 0.39 -30.62 -1.10
C GLN A 173 0.30 -30.36 -2.60
N HIS A 174 1.43 -30.14 -3.28
CA HIS A 174 1.49 -30.00 -4.74
C HIS A 174 0.98 -31.25 -5.47
N TRP A 175 1.44 -32.45 -5.11
CA TRP A 175 1.01 -33.71 -5.74
C TRP A 175 -0.48 -34.02 -5.53
N SER A 176 -1.07 -33.51 -4.45
CA SER A 176 -2.50 -33.64 -4.14
C SER A 176 -3.41 -32.61 -4.84
N THR A 177 -2.85 -31.66 -5.60
CA THR A 177 -3.65 -30.65 -6.31
C THR A 177 -4.40 -31.26 -7.51
N LEU A 178 -5.53 -30.64 -7.86
CA LEU A 178 -6.42 -31.07 -8.94
C LEU A 178 -5.70 -31.30 -10.29
N PRO A 179 -4.72 -30.47 -10.73
CA PRO A 179 -4.00 -30.73 -11.98
C PRO A 179 -3.26 -32.08 -12.03
N PHE A 180 -2.67 -32.56 -10.92
CA PHE A 180 -1.99 -33.87 -10.92
C PHE A 180 -2.98 -35.03 -10.86
N GLN A 181 -4.14 -34.85 -10.23
CA GLN A 181 -5.22 -35.84 -10.30
C GLN A 181 -5.81 -35.94 -11.71
N LEU A 182 -5.96 -34.82 -12.43
CA LEU A 182 -6.36 -34.79 -13.83
C LEU A 182 -5.28 -35.38 -14.76
N LEU A 183 -4.00 -35.09 -14.50
CA LEU A 183 -2.86 -35.69 -15.22
C LEU A 183 -2.84 -37.22 -15.08
N LYS A 184 -3.13 -37.74 -13.87
CA LYS A 184 -3.20 -39.18 -13.58
C LYS A 184 -4.47 -39.84 -14.15
N ALA A 185 -5.58 -39.09 -14.26
CA ALA A 185 -6.83 -39.58 -14.87
C ALA A 185 -6.75 -39.68 -16.41
N ASN A 186 -6.20 -38.67 -17.08
CA ASN A 186 -6.20 -38.55 -18.55
C ASN A 186 -4.86 -38.94 -19.19
N ILE A 187 -4.06 -39.74 -18.47
CA ILE A 187 -2.66 -40.03 -18.81
C ILE A 187 -2.47 -40.69 -20.19
N ASN A 188 -3.45 -41.48 -20.63
CA ASN A 188 -3.46 -42.18 -21.92
C ASN A 188 -3.69 -41.27 -23.14
N GLU A 189 -4.20 -40.05 -22.92
CA GLU A 189 -4.48 -39.07 -23.97
C GLU A 189 -3.29 -38.10 -24.09
N ILE A 190 -2.79 -37.62 -22.95
CA ILE A 190 -1.53 -36.87 -22.84
C ILE A 190 -0.35 -37.66 -23.44
N ALA A 191 -0.37 -39.00 -23.34
CA ALA A 191 0.61 -39.91 -23.89
C ALA A 191 0.87 -39.78 -25.42
N GLN A 192 0.03 -39.07 -26.17
CA GLN A 192 0.20 -38.91 -27.62
C GLN A 192 1.16 -37.75 -28.00
N TYR A 193 1.60 -36.93 -27.03
CA TYR A 193 2.42 -35.74 -27.28
C TYR A 193 3.92 -36.00 -27.19
N SER A 194 4.65 -35.73 -28.27
CA SER A 194 6.10 -35.97 -28.41
C SER A 194 6.97 -35.15 -27.45
N GLY A 195 6.48 -34.01 -26.94
CA GLY A 195 7.20 -33.12 -26.03
C GLY A 195 7.43 -33.67 -24.61
N LEU A 196 6.87 -34.84 -24.28
CA LEU A 196 7.09 -35.52 -22.98
C LEU A 196 8.34 -36.41 -22.95
N ALA A 197 8.91 -36.77 -24.10
CA ALA A 197 10.04 -37.70 -24.17
C ALA A 197 11.35 -37.03 -23.72
N LYS A 198 11.85 -37.39 -22.54
CA LYS A 198 13.11 -36.86 -21.97
C LYS A 198 13.89 -37.93 -21.23
N THR A 199 15.17 -38.06 -21.61
CA THR A 199 16.09 -39.01 -20.98
C THR A 199 16.94 -38.32 -19.90
N PHE A 200 17.12 -38.98 -18.77
CA PHE A 200 17.84 -38.53 -17.59
C PHE A 200 18.98 -39.51 -17.27
N HIS A 201 20.12 -38.97 -16.84
CA HIS A 201 21.20 -39.75 -16.25
C HIS A 201 21.12 -39.54 -14.73
N LEU A 202 20.79 -40.60 -13.99
CA LEU A 202 20.49 -40.55 -12.56
C LEU A 202 21.60 -41.27 -11.76
N PRO A 203 22.18 -40.65 -10.72
CA PRO A 203 23.20 -41.26 -9.88
C PRO A 203 22.55 -42.16 -8.81
N VAL A 204 22.02 -43.32 -9.23
CA VAL A 204 21.37 -44.29 -8.36
C VAL A 204 22.28 -45.48 -8.02
N ASN A 205 22.31 -45.89 -6.75
CA ASN A 205 23.05 -47.06 -6.29
C ASN A 205 22.34 -48.39 -6.65
N GLN A 206 22.95 -49.54 -6.36
CA GLN A 206 22.40 -50.85 -6.77
C GLN A 206 21.03 -51.16 -6.13
N SER A 207 20.81 -50.83 -4.86
CA SER A 207 19.53 -51.03 -4.18
C SER A 207 18.42 -50.11 -4.73
N GLN A 208 18.77 -48.85 -5.05
CA GLN A 208 17.87 -47.91 -5.70
C GLN A 208 17.53 -48.34 -7.13
N ARG A 209 18.48 -48.93 -7.88
CA ARG A 209 18.20 -49.55 -9.19
C ARG A 209 17.23 -50.71 -9.05
N GLY A 210 17.47 -51.63 -8.11
CA GLY A 210 16.57 -52.75 -7.83
C GLY A 210 15.14 -52.30 -7.50
N PHE A 211 15.01 -51.28 -6.65
CA PHE A 211 13.72 -50.67 -6.33
C PHE A 211 12.99 -50.10 -7.57
N LEU A 212 13.68 -49.37 -8.44
CA LEU A 212 13.11 -48.87 -9.71
C LEU A 212 12.81 -49.99 -10.73
N GLN A 213 13.55 -51.10 -10.63
CA GLN A 213 13.42 -52.29 -11.47
C GLN A 213 12.19 -53.12 -11.09
N GLU A 214 11.91 -53.25 -9.80
CA GLU A 214 10.68 -53.86 -9.24
C GLU A 214 9.42 -53.07 -9.62
N HIS A 215 9.54 -51.75 -9.80
CA HIS A 215 8.44 -50.87 -10.23
C HIS A 215 8.37 -50.67 -11.78
N GLY A 216 8.96 -51.58 -12.56
CA GLY A 216 8.67 -51.74 -13.99
C GLY A 216 9.48 -50.91 -14.99
N LEU A 217 10.50 -50.17 -14.57
CA LEU A 217 11.22 -49.20 -15.44
C LEU A 217 12.39 -49.79 -16.27
N PHE A 218 12.23 -50.92 -16.94
CA PHE A 218 13.34 -51.62 -17.64
C PHE A 218 12.90 -52.23 -19.00
N GLN A 219 13.72 -52.25 -20.08
CA GLN A 219 14.89 -51.42 -20.42
C GLN A 219 14.96 -51.28 -21.98
N VAL A 220 15.97 -51.62 -22.82
CA VAL A 220 17.29 -52.30 -22.76
C VAL A 220 18.20 -51.72 -23.85
N HIS A 221 19.42 -51.24 -23.54
CA HIS A 221 20.59 -51.29 -24.45
C HIS A 221 21.94 -51.05 -23.74
N ILE A 222 22.54 -52.14 -23.23
CA ILE A 222 23.91 -52.15 -22.71
C ILE A 222 24.85 -52.64 -23.81
N SER A 223 25.68 -51.74 -24.37
CA SER A 223 26.83 -52.12 -25.20
C SER A 223 28.05 -52.47 -24.33
N LYS A 224 28.97 -53.27 -24.89
CA LYS A 224 30.03 -53.97 -24.12
C LYS A 224 31.22 -53.06 -23.70
N PRO A 225 32.03 -53.49 -22.71
CA PRO A 225 32.70 -52.54 -21.81
C PRO A 225 34.01 -51.97 -22.35
N ALA A 226 34.12 -50.64 -22.42
CA ALA A 226 35.34 -49.96 -22.85
C ALA A 226 35.62 -48.57 -22.23
N TYR A 227 35.06 -48.22 -21.05
CA TYR A 227 35.68 -47.26 -20.10
C TYR A 227 34.95 -47.27 -18.74
N GLN A 228 35.41 -48.08 -17.77
CA GLN A 228 34.92 -48.04 -16.38
C GLN A 228 36.01 -47.52 -15.43
N ARG A 229 35.90 -46.24 -15.06
CA ARG A 229 36.29 -45.67 -13.76
C ARG A 229 35.82 -44.20 -13.69
N ALA A 230 35.24 -43.83 -12.54
CA ALA A 230 34.49 -42.60 -12.26
C ALA A 230 33.10 -42.46 -12.93
N GLN A 231 32.13 -41.96 -12.15
CA GLN A 231 30.73 -41.64 -12.49
C GLN A 231 29.81 -42.82 -12.89
N GLY A 232 29.37 -43.60 -11.89
CA GLY A 232 28.44 -44.73 -12.04
C GLY A 232 26.96 -44.39 -12.16
N GLY A 233 26.57 -43.46 -13.04
CA GLY A 233 25.15 -43.14 -13.31
C GLY A 233 24.42 -44.22 -14.12
N ALA A 234 23.10 -44.32 -13.96
CA ALA A 234 22.22 -45.13 -14.80
C ALA A 234 21.29 -44.23 -15.64
N GLN A 235 21.02 -44.64 -16.88
CA GLN A 235 20.21 -43.86 -17.83
C GLN A 235 18.75 -44.34 -17.81
N PHE A 236 17.84 -43.38 -17.72
CA PHE A 236 16.40 -43.60 -17.57
C PHE A 236 15.63 -42.65 -18.48
N THR A 237 14.69 -43.16 -19.27
CA THR A 237 13.80 -42.32 -20.08
C THR A 237 12.48 -42.11 -19.34
N LEU A 238 12.02 -40.86 -19.33
CA LEU A 238 10.61 -40.52 -19.15
C LEU A 238 10.02 -40.35 -20.55
N ASP A 239 8.98 -41.11 -20.86
CA ASP A 239 8.18 -40.95 -22.08
C ASP A 239 6.75 -41.42 -21.83
N SER A 240 5.90 -41.31 -22.83
CA SER A 240 4.48 -41.61 -22.73
C SER A 240 4.15 -43.07 -22.40
N SER A 241 5.06 -44.02 -22.64
CA SER A 241 4.86 -45.44 -22.30
C SER A 241 5.12 -45.75 -20.82
N ASN A 242 5.89 -44.91 -20.11
CA ASN A 242 6.32 -45.14 -18.73
C ASN A 242 6.02 -43.99 -17.75
N LEU A 243 5.47 -42.86 -18.20
CA LEU A 243 5.04 -41.74 -17.35
C LEU A 243 4.16 -42.18 -16.16
N ALA A 244 3.26 -43.15 -16.38
CA ALA A 244 2.42 -43.72 -15.32
C ALA A 244 3.26 -44.36 -14.21
N ALA A 245 4.21 -45.24 -14.56
CA ALA A 245 5.10 -45.88 -13.60
C ALA A 245 5.98 -44.87 -12.84
N TRP A 246 6.46 -43.82 -13.52
CA TRP A 246 7.18 -42.72 -12.85
C TRP A 246 6.32 -41.96 -11.84
N ILE A 247 5.06 -41.68 -12.18
CA ILE A 247 4.09 -41.03 -11.29
C ILE A 247 3.78 -41.94 -10.08
N ASP A 248 3.56 -43.24 -10.31
CA ASP A 248 3.24 -44.20 -9.25
C ASP A 248 4.44 -44.48 -8.31
N ILE A 249 5.68 -44.45 -8.82
CA ILE A 249 6.89 -44.53 -7.99
C ILE A 249 7.02 -43.32 -7.07
N LEU A 250 6.77 -42.11 -7.57
CA LEU A 250 6.82 -40.89 -6.77
C LEU A 250 5.71 -40.88 -5.70
N ASP A 251 4.51 -41.35 -6.06
CA ASP A 251 3.36 -41.53 -5.16
C ASP A 251 3.66 -42.58 -4.07
N TYR A 252 4.25 -43.72 -4.43
CA TYR A 252 4.69 -44.77 -3.50
C TYR A 252 5.76 -44.27 -2.53
N LEU A 253 6.82 -43.60 -3.03
CA LEU A 253 7.91 -43.07 -2.22
C LEU A 253 7.38 -42.04 -1.21
N TRP A 254 6.47 -41.17 -1.63
CA TRP A 254 5.73 -40.28 -0.74
C TRP A 254 4.91 -41.06 0.31
N HIS A 255 4.08 -42.02 -0.09
CA HIS A 255 3.22 -42.78 0.83
C HIS A 255 4.02 -43.63 1.83
N LYS A 256 5.18 -44.17 1.44
CA LYS A 256 6.10 -44.86 2.36
C LYS A 256 6.76 -43.90 3.34
N LEU A 257 7.26 -42.74 2.89
CA LEU A 257 7.78 -41.74 3.81
C LEU A 257 6.70 -41.23 4.77
N LYS A 258 5.47 -41.00 4.28
CA LYS A 258 4.33 -40.64 5.11
C LYS A 258 4.09 -41.67 6.22
N SER A 259 4.06 -42.97 5.90
CA SER A 259 3.84 -44.04 6.89
C SER A 259 5.03 -44.32 7.82
N LEU A 260 6.26 -44.07 7.39
CA LEU A 260 7.46 -44.21 8.23
C LEU A 260 7.68 -43.03 9.18
N LEU A 261 7.26 -41.82 8.79
CA LEU A 261 7.40 -40.58 9.57
C LEU A 261 6.15 -40.27 10.43
N LEU A 262 4.97 -40.74 10.03
CA LEU A 262 3.69 -40.48 10.68
C LEU A 262 2.90 -41.80 10.84
N VAL A 263 2.69 -42.22 12.09
CA VAL A 263 1.87 -43.40 12.39
C VAL A 263 0.40 -43.09 12.11
N TYR A 264 -0.23 -43.94 11.29
CA TYR A 264 -1.68 -44.10 11.23
C TYR A 264 -2.03 -45.41 11.96
N GLU A 265 -2.77 -45.32 13.07
CA GLU A 265 -3.44 -46.50 13.62
C GLU A 265 -4.71 -46.78 12.81
N HIS A 266 -4.88 -48.02 12.39
CA HIS A 266 -6.12 -48.53 11.81
C HIS A 266 -6.95 -49.18 12.92
N PRO A 267 -8.18 -48.72 13.20
CA PRO A 267 -9.04 -49.39 14.16
C PRO A 267 -9.81 -50.52 13.46
N ASP A 268 -9.66 -51.76 13.92
CA ASP A 268 -10.59 -52.83 13.57
C ASP A 268 -10.66 -53.95 14.63
N THR A 269 -11.84 -54.57 14.72
CA THR A 269 -12.24 -55.70 15.60
C THR A 269 -12.26 -55.53 17.14
N ASP A 270 -13.49 -55.67 17.67
CA ASP A 270 -13.92 -56.27 18.95
C ASP A 270 -13.36 -55.81 20.32
N GLY A 271 -14.20 -55.11 21.09
CA GLY A 271 -14.06 -54.96 22.55
C GLY A 271 -14.79 -53.75 23.15
N HIS A 272 -15.53 -53.95 24.24
CA HIS A 272 -16.21 -52.85 24.94
C HIS A 272 -15.23 -51.89 25.64
N GLY A 273 -15.11 -50.62 25.21
CA GLY A 273 -14.37 -49.59 25.98
C GLY A 273 -14.29 -48.19 25.35
N ASN A 274 -14.95 -47.22 25.99
CA ASN A 274 -15.03 -45.77 25.69
C ASN A 274 -13.85 -45.06 24.97
N GLU A 275 -14.22 -44.21 24.01
CA GLU A 275 -13.73 -42.84 23.69
C GLU A 275 -12.31 -42.40 24.14
N GLU A 276 -11.45 -41.93 23.21
CA GLU A 276 -11.04 -40.50 23.17
C GLU A 276 -10.38 -40.02 21.84
N THR A 277 -10.13 -38.71 21.78
CA THR A 277 -9.82 -37.77 20.68
C THR A 277 -8.72 -38.08 19.65
N LEU A 278 -8.90 -37.59 18.41
CA LEU A 278 -7.82 -37.35 17.42
C LEU A 278 -7.19 -35.94 17.61
N GLU A 279 -5.96 -35.91 18.11
CA GLU A 279 -5.06 -34.74 18.12
C GLU A 279 -4.26 -34.59 16.80
N PRO A 280 -3.59 -33.46 16.54
CA PRO A 280 -2.62 -33.37 15.44
C PRO A 280 -1.55 -34.47 15.56
N GLN A 281 -1.28 -35.17 14.45
CA GLN A 281 -0.46 -36.39 14.43
C GLN A 281 0.94 -36.15 15.01
N ARG A 282 1.28 -36.92 16.06
CA ARG A 282 2.62 -36.89 16.66
C ARG A 282 3.62 -37.54 15.72
N VAL A 283 4.71 -36.82 15.41
CA VAL A 283 6.00 -37.46 15.11
C VAL A 283 6.41 -38.27 16.35
N ARG A 284 7.03 -39.45 16.18
CA ARG A 284 7.51 -40.28 17.30
C ARG A 284 8.24 -39.42 18.35
N SER A 285 7.81 -39.52 19.61
CA SER A 285 8.45 -38.87 20.77
C SER A 285 9.82 -39.47 21.09
N ASP A 286 10.01 -40.73 20.70
CA ASP A 286 11.17 -41.55 20.95
C ASP A 286 11.98 -41.69 19.66
N PRO A 287 13.33 -41.74 19.71
CA PRO A 287 14.14 -41.91 18.53
C PRO A 287 13.75 -43.20 17.78
N PRO A 288 13.55 -43.15 16.45
CA PRO A 288 13.24 -44.36 15.70
C PRO A 288 14.38 -45.37 15.80
N ASP A 289 13.99 -46.64 15.87
CA ASP A 289 14.89 -47.77 15.78
C ASP A 289 15.77 -47.72 14.51
N ILE A 290 16.95 -48.32 14.57
CA ILE A 290 17.95 -48.26 13.50
C ILE A 290 17.38 -48.79 12.16
N PRO A 291 16.62 -49.90 12.09
CA PRO A 291 15.97 -50.35 10.85
C PRO A 291 14.98 -49.34 10.26
N THR A 292 14.11 -48.74 11.08
CA THR A 292 13.19 -47.68 10.64
C THR A 292 13.94 -46.45 10.14
N THR A 293 15.02 -46.06 10.82
CA THR A 293 15.87 -44.93 10.42
C THR A 293 16.53 -45.19 9.06
N LEU A 294 17.14 -46.37 8.86
CA LEU A 294 17.73 -46.77 7.58
C LEU A 294 16.69 -46.80 6.45
N SER A 295 15.46 -47.26 6.73
CA SER A 295 14.35 -47.25 5.77
C SER A 295 13.95 -45.82 5.36
N ILE A 296 13.86 -44.90 6.31
CA ILE A 296 13.61 -43.47 6.03
C ILE A 296 14.74 -42.88 5.16
N CYS A 297 16.01 -43.09 5.55
CA CYS A 297 17.17 -42.63 4.79
C CYS A 297 17.17 -43.17 3.35
N PHE A 298 16.83 -44.45 3.14
CA PHE A 298 16.71 -45.04 1.81
C PHE A 298 15.67 -44.28 0.96
N HIS A 299 14.42 -44.17 1.41
CA HIS A 299 13.36 -43.56 0.62
C HIS A 299 13.61 -42.06 0.32
N ILE A 300 14.20 -41.30 1.27
CA ILE A 300 14.60 -39.91 1.03
C ILE A 300 15.76 -39.82 0.02
N SER A 301 16.77 -40.69 0.11
CA SER A 301 17.86 -40.73 -0.86
C SER A 301 17.38 -41.04 -2.28
N THR A 302 16.37 -41.92 -2.41
CA THR A 302 15.74 -42.25 -3.70
C THR A 302 15.01 -41.04 -4.28
N LEU A 303 14.16 -40.35 -3.49
CA LEU A 303 13.52 -39.11 -3.97
C LEU A 303 14.53 -38.03 -4.38
N HIS A 304 15.64 -37.88 -3.65
CA HIS A 304 16.70 -36.94 -4.04
C HIS A 304 17.37 -37.34 -5.36
N ALA A 305 17.62 -38.64 -5.60
CA ALA A 305 18.17 -39.12 -6.87
C ALA A 305 17.19 -38.88 -8.04
N LEU A 306 15.88 -38.96 -7.80
CA LEU A 306 14.83 -38.72 -8.81
C LEU A 306 14.49 -37.23 -9.04
N LYS A 307 15.10 -36.29 -8.31
CA LYS A 307 14.72 -34.85 -8.32
C LYS A 307 14.62 -34.21 -9.71
N SER A 308 15.45 -34.65 -10.65
CA SER A 308 15.46 -34.13 -12.03
C SER A 308 14.25 -34.62 -12.85
N VAL A 309 13.83 -35.87 -12.67
CA VAL A 309 12.60 -36.43 -13.28
C VAL A 309 11.39 -35.74 -12.66
N LEU A 310 11.38 -35.63 -11.33
CA LEU A 310 10.30 -35.00 -10.59
C LEU A 310 10.10 -33.53 -11.03
N ARG A 311 11.17 -32.72 -11.12
CA ARG A 311 11.07 -31.34 -11.59
C ARG A 311 10.53 -31.27 -13.03
N HIS A 312 10.82 -32.24 -13.89
CA HIS A 312 10.25 -32.24 -15.23
C HIS A 312 8.74 -32.52 -15.22
N ILE A 313 8.29 -33.54 -14.47
CA ILE A 313 6.87 -33.88 -14.34
C ILE A 313 6.09 -32.72 -13.69
N LEU A 314 6.63 -32.08 -12.65
CA LEU A 314 6.01 -30.93 -11.99
C LEU A 314 5.83 -29.70 -12.89
N PHE A 315 6.60 -29.58 -13.97
CA PHE A 315 6.48 -28.48 -14.94
C PHE A 315 5.59 -28.83 -16.16
N LEU A 316 5.15 -30.08 -16.32
CA LEU A 316 4.23 -30.46 -17.41
C LEU A 316 2.90 -29.67 -17.40
N PRO A 317 2.24 -29.40 -16.25
CA PRO A 317 0.99 -28.61 -16.23
C PRO A 317 1.16 -27.14 -16.62
N VAL A 318 2.40 -26.65 -16.76
CA VAL A 318 2.72 -25.26 -17.16
C VAL A 318 3.10 -25.19 -18.66
N ASN A 319 3.15 -26.33 -19.35
CA ASN A 319 3.41 -26.38 -20.79
C ASN A 319 2.09 -26.19 -21.57
N LEU A 320 1.96 -25.09 -22.32
CA LEU A 320 0.76 -24.78 -23.12
C LEU A 320 0.30 -25.96 -23.99
N SER A 321 1.22 -26.73 -24.59
CA SER A 321 0.84 -27.88 -25.43
C SER A 321 0.16 -29.02 -24.65
N VAL A 322 0.41 -29.13 -23.33
CA VAL A 322 -0.25 -30.11 -22.46
C VAL A 322 -1.57 -29.54 -21.91
N VAL A 323 -1.67 -28.23 -21.72
CA VAL A 323 -2.93 -27.55 -21.38
C VAL A 323 -3.93 -27.69 -22.53
N TYR A 324 -3.55 -27.34 -23.76
CA TYR A 324 -4.41 -27.52 -24.94
C TYR A 324 -4.78 -28.99 -25.20
N ALA A 325 -3.91 -29.95 -24.85
CA ALA A 325 -4.23 -31.38 -24.94
C ALA A 325 -5.36 -31.80 -23.96
N LEU A 326 -5.37 -31.23 -22.76
CA LEU A 326 -6.42 -31.46 -21.76
C LEU A 326 -7.73 -30.77 -22.13
N GLU A 327 -7.66 -29.63 -22.82
CA GLU A 327 -8.84 -28.91 -23.34
C GLU A 327 -9.48 -29.63 -24.55
N ASP A 328 -8.69 -30.11 -25.52
CA ASP A 328 -9.18 -30.92 -26.68
C ASP A 328 -9.82 -32.25 -26.23
N ALA A 329 -9.31 -32.87 -25.17
CA ALA A 329 -9.89 -34.07 -24.56
C ALA A 329 -11.27 -33.77 -23.90
N ASP A 330 -11.36 -32.68 -23.14
CA ASP A 330 -12.59 -32.23 -22.49
C ASP A 330 -13.68 -31.81 -23.51
N GLU A 331 -13.31 -31.20 -24.64
CA GLU A 331 -14.21 -30.99 -25.78
C GLU A 331 -14.64 -32.29 -26.47
N LYS A 332 -13.72 -33.24 -26.70
CA LYS A 332 -14.06 -34.57 -27.27
C LYS A 332 -15.11 -35.29 -26.43
N ILE A 333 -14.91 -35.35 -25.13
CA ILE A 333 -15.82 -36.02 -24.19
C ILE A 333 -17.21 -35.38 -24.22
N ARG A 334 -17.29 -34.03 -24.28
CA ARG A 334 -18.57 -33.33 -24.49
C ARG A 334 -19.24 -33.72 -25.82
N SER A 335 -18.46 -33.77 -26.89
CA SER A 335 -18.96 -34.08 -28.24
C SER A 335 -19.54 -35.50 -28.39
N GLU A 336 -19.12 -36.46 -27.56
CA GLU A 336 -19.72 -37.80 -27.52
C GLU A 336 -20.95 -37.87 -26.60
N LEU A 337 -20.97 -37.15 -25.47
CA LEU A 337 -22.15 -37.08 -24.59
C LEU A 337 -23.37 -36.50 -25.33
N ASP A 338 -23.18 -35.45 -26.13
CA ASP A 338 -24.25 -34.80 -26.91
C ASP A 338 -24.84 -35.68 -28.04
N ARG A 339 -24.28 -36.86 -28.30
CA ARG A 339 -24.72 -37.77 -29.39
C ARG A 339 -25.60 -38.93 -28.95
N MET A 340 -25.91 -39.08 -27.65
CA MET A 340 -26.73 -40.21 -27.16
C MET A 340 -28.25 -39.93 -27.21
N PRO A 341 -29.06 -40.69 -27.97
CA PRO A 341 -30.51 -40.50 -28.04
C PRO A 341 -31.25 -41.14 -26.85
N SER A 342 -32.28 -40.45 -26.35
CA SER A 342 -33.14 -40.90 -25.25
C SER A 342 -34.10 -42.04 -25.65
N LYS A 343 -34.45 -42.89 -24.68
CA LYS A 343 -35.51 -43.91 -24.81
C LYS A 343 -36.38 -44.01 -23.56
N GLU A 344 -37.67 -44.28 -23.77
CA GLU A 344 -38.68 -44.53 -22.74
C GLU A 344 -39.05 -46.02 -22.64
N GLY A 345 -39.69 -46.42 -21.52
CA GLY A 345 -40.87 -47.30 -21.59
C GLY A 345 -40.80 -48.77 -21.13
N LEU A 346 -41.07 -49.03 -19.84
CA LEU A 346 -41.94 -50.11 -19.30
C LEU A 346 -41.52 -51.60 -19.52
N PRO A 347 -42.19 -52.64 -18.95
CA PRO A 347 -43.44 -52.70 -18.14
C PRO A 347 -43.35 -53.44 -16.76
N ILE A 348 -44.51 -53.73 -16.14
CA ILE A 348 -44.71 -54.38 -14.82
C ILE A 348 -45.72 -55.54 -14.93
N PRO A 349 -45.52 -56.69 -14.24
CA PRO A 349 -46.56 -57.31 -13.38
C PRO A 349 -45.99 -57.68 -11.98
N ALA A 350 -46.67 -57.55 -10.82
CA ALA A 350 -47.95 -58.16 -10.35
C ALA A 350 -47.80 -59.66 -9.93
N THR A 351 -48.34 -60.20 -8.81
CA THR A 351 -49.37 -59.70 -7.86
C THR A 351 -49.42 -60.48 -6.51
N THR A 352 -50.00 -59.89 -5.44
CA THR A 352 -50.61 -60.53 -4.23
C THR A 352 -49.72 -61.34 -3.24
N ALA A 353 -50.05 -61.55 -1.94
CA ALA A 353 -51.27 -61.30 -1.13
C ALA A 353 -50.97 -60.83 0.33
N THR A 354 -52.02 -60.53 1.12
CA THR A 354 -52.01 -60.13 2.55
C THR A 354 -53.18 -60.83 3.30
N PRO A 355 -53.56 -60.57 4.58
CA PRO A 355 -52.96 -59.77 5.69
C PRO A 355 -53.00 -60.48 7.09
N SER A 356 -52.52 -59.83 8.17
CA SER A 356 -53.28 -59.75 9.46
C SER A 356 -52.70 -58.81 10.55
N GLN A 357 -53.53 -57.83 10.93
CA GLN A 357 -53.78 -57.27 12.28
C GLN A 357 -52.66 -57.09 13.34
N THR A 358 -52.24 -55.83 13.50
CA THR A 358 -51.90 -55.17 14.80
C THR A 358 -53.14 -55.13 15.74
N PRO A 359 -53.10 -54.77 17.06
CA PRO A 359 -52.09 -53.91 17.72
C PRO A 359 -51.78 -54.11 19.24
N ARG A 360 -50.68 -53.50 19.75
CA ARG A 360 -50.75 -52.44 20.79
C ARG A 360 -49.42 -51.77 21.17
N ARG A 361 -49.35 -50.48 20.82
CA ARG A 361 -48.71 -49.35 21.52
C ARG A 361 -48.23 -49.62 22.97
N ARG A 362 -46.92 -49.84 23.15
CA ARG A 362 -46.16 -49.33 24.34
C ARG A 362 -44.63 -49.30 24.21
N ARG A 363 -44.00 -50.17 23.39
CA ARG A 363 -42.52 -50.25 23.30
C ARG A 363 -41.86 -49.22 22.35
N VAL A 364 -42.49 -48.84 21.25
CA VAL A 364 -41.87 -47.94 20.22
C VAL A 364 -41.60 -46.52 20.76
N LEU A 365 -42.48 -45.99 21.61
CA LEU A 365 -42.34 -44.64 22.20
C LEU A 365 -41.11 -44.49 23.12
N LEU A 366 -40.60 -45.58 23.69
CA LEU A 366 -39.40 -45.56 24.55
C LEU A 366 -38.10 -45.58 23.74
N LEU A 367 -38.06 -46.34 22.63
CA LEU A 367 -36.87 -46.44 21.77
C LEU A 367 -36.58 -45.12 21.04
N ILE A 368 -37.60 -44.46 20.51
CA ILE A 368 -37.46 -43.15 19.84
C ILE A 368 -36.98 -42.07 20.82
N ALA A 369 -37.41 -42.11 22.08
CA ALA A 369 -36.96 -41.17 23.10
C ALA A 369 -35.48 -41.36 23.49
N PHE A 370 -34.98 -42.62 23.53
CA PHE A 370 -33.59 -42.91 23.87
C PHE A 370 -32.61 -42.54 22.75
N ALA A 371 -32.93 -42.87 21.49
CA ALA A 371 -32.07 -42.54 20.34
C ALA A 371 -31.82 -41.02 20.23
N CYS A 372 -32.86 -40.21 20.40
CA CYS A 372 -32.78 -38.75 20.34
C CYS A 372 -31.96 -38.11 21.49
N LEU A 373 -31.82 -38.79 22.64
CA LEU A 373 -31.02 -38.31 23.77
C LEU A 373 -29.53 -38.66 23.65
N PHE A 374 -29.19 -39.77 23.01
CA PHE A 374 -27.78 -40.16 22.77
C PHE A 374 -27.14 -39.32 21.66
N ALA A 375 -27.79 -39.25 20.48
CA ALA A 375 -27.26 -38.50 19.33
C ALA A 375 -27.06 -37.00 19.61
N SER A 376 -27.84 -36.42 20.54
CA SER A 376 -27.77 -35.00 20.89
C SER A 376 -26.75 -34.63 21.97
N ASN A 377 -26.08 -35.61 22.60
CA ASN A 377 -25.02 -35.35 23.60
C ASN A 377 -23.63 -35.86 23.18
N ALA A 378 -23.52 -36.89 22.32
CA ALA A 378 -22.22 -37.35 21.81
C ALA A 378 -21.56 -36.34 20.85
N LEU A 379 -22.32 -35.85 19.86
CA LEU A 379 -21.97 -34.73 18.97
C LEU A 379 -21.75 -33.38 19.68
N TYR A 380 -21.88 -33.37 21.01
CA TYR A 380 -21.93 -32.17 21.81
C TYR A 380 -20.67 -31.93 22.65
N TYR A 381 -20.12 -32.97 23.29
CA TYR A 381 -18.99 -32.83 24.20
C TYR A 381 -17.63 -32.76 23.52
N THR A 382 -17.39 -33.63 22.53
CA THR A 382 -16.16 -33.66 21.72
C THR A 382 -15.81 -32.29 21.10
N ARG A 383 -16.82 -31.48 20.78
CA ARG A 383 -16.64 -30.15 20.18
C ARG A 383 -16.37 -29.02 21.18
N THR A 384 -16.24 -29.30 22.49
CA THR A 384 -16.21 -28.26 23.54
C THR A 384 -15.15 -28.47 24.64
N LEU A 385 -14.26 -29.48 24.53
CA LEU A 385 -13.21 -29.72 25.54
C LEU A 385 -11.76 -29.48 25.07
N SER A 386 -11.41 -29.72 23.80
CA SER A 386 -10.08 -29.39 23.24
C SER A 386 -9.87 -27.90 22.96
N TYR A 387 -10.43 -27.02 23.80
CA TYR A 387 -10.32 -25.55 23.72
C TYR A 387 -9.91 -24.91 25.06
N SER A 388 -9.36 -25.72 25.96
CA SER A 388 -8.76 -25.30 27.24
C SER A 388 -7.84 -26.41 27.73
N PHE A 389 -6.68 -26.05 28.30
CA PHE A 389 -5.50 -26.91 28.48
C PHE A 389 -4.91 -27.37 27.12
N PHE A 390 -3.66 -27.06 26.77
CA PHE A 390 -2.58 -26.48 27.57
C PHE A 390 -2.48 -24.96 27.48
N SER A 391 -2.66 -24.27 28.61
CA SER A 391 -2.20 -22.89 28.82
C SER A 391 -1.33 -22.87 30.06
N LYS A 392 -0.01 -22.74 29.86
CA LYS A 392 0.95 -22.25 30.87
C LYS A 392 2.36 -21.94 30.31
N GLY A 393 2.41 -21.16 29.23
CA GLY A 393 3.46 -20.15 29.07
C GLY A 393 2.90 -18.82 29.56
N HIS A 394 3.55 -18.14 30.51
CA HIS A 394 2.94 -16.99 31.20
C HIS A 394 3.08 -15.66 30.43
N HIS A 395 2.29 -15.50 29.37
CA HIS A 395 2.02 -14.19 28.75
C HIS A 395 0.53 -13.86 28.82
N LYS A 396 0.20 -12.64 29.28
CA LYS A 396 -1.17 -12.11 29.30
C LYS A 396 -1.63 -11.73 27.88
N HIS A 397 -2.10 -12.70 27.11
CA HIS A 397 -2.87 -12.38 25.91
C HIS A 397 -4.30 -12.02 26.30
N ASP A 398 -4.57 -10.72 26.44
CA ASP A 398 -5.93 -10.22 26.35
C ASP A 398 -6.49 -10.62 24.99
N HIS A 399 -7.58 -11.39 24.98
CA HIS A 399 -8.45 -11.51 23.81
C HIS A 399 -9.23 -10.20 23.64
N LYS A 400 -8.53 -9.15 23.21
CA LYS A 400 -9.10 -7.83 22.92
C LYS A 400 -10.23 -8.02 21.90
N LYS A 401 -11.39 -7.39 22.17
CA LYS A 401 -12.45 -7.28 21.16
C LYS A 401 -11.86 -6.54 19.94
N PRO A 402 -12.13 -6.98 18.71
CA PRO A 402 -11.59 -6.32 17.53
C PRO A 402 -12.27 -4.96 17.36
N LEU A 403 -11.47 -3.93 17.08
CA LEU A 403 -11.83 -2.52 17.22
C LEU A 403 -12.47 -1.99 15.93
N PHE A 404 -13.70 -1.44 15.98
CA PHE A 404 -14.39 -0.92 14.79
C PHE A 404 -15.34 0.25 15.07
N GLY A 405 -15.73 0.97 14.01
CA GLY A 405 -16.72 2.05 14.06
C GLY A 405 -16.35 3.13 15.07
N LYS A 406 -17.32 3.65 15.82
CA LYS A 406 -17.12 4.69 16.83
C LYS A 406 -16.09 4.33 17.92
N ALA A 407 -15.80 3.04 18.17
CA ALA A 407 -14.71 2.63 19.07
C ALA A 407 -13.32 2.79 18.43
N ALA A 408 -13.20 2.60 17.11
CA ALA A 408 -11.98 2.92 16.36
C ALA A 408 -11.83 4.43 16.15
N GLU A 409 -12.90 5.14 15.78
CA GLU A 409 -12.90 6.61 15.70
C GLU A 409 -12.45 7.23 17.03
N LYS A 410 -13.00 6.77 18.16
CA LYS A 410 -12.57 7.28 19.47
C LYS A 410 -11.08 7.02 19.74
N LEU A 411 -10.59 5.78 19.60
CA LEU A 411 -9.17 5.52 19.89
C LEU A 411 -8.24 6.29 18.95
N PHE A 412 -8.67 6.56 17.72
CA PHE A 412 -7.92 7.43 16.81
C PHE A 412 -7.90 8.88 17.31
N LEU A 413 -9.06 9.46 17.64
CA LEU A 413 -9.16 10.85 18.11
C LEU A 413 -8.44 11.07 19.46
N ASP A 414 -8.36 10.04 20.30
CA ASP A 414 -7.61 10.03 21.57
C ASP A 414 -6.06 9.99 21.39
N VAL A 415 -5.49 10.03 20.16
CA VAL A 415 -4.04 9.83 19.89
C VAL A 415 -3.27 11.05 19.35
N PRO A 416 -3.74 11.82 18.35
CA PRO A 416 -3.12 13.08 17.94
C PRO A 416 -2.93 14.03 19.12
N ASP A 417 -1.69 14.43 19.41
CA ASP A 417 -1.36 15.27 20.56
C ASP A 417 -0.39 16.40 20.21
N ALA A 418 -0.56 17.55 20.87
CA ALA A 418 0.21 18.76 20.59
C ALA A 418 1.69 18.67 20.96
N GLU A 419 2.06 17.90 21.99
CA GLU A 419 3.46 17.74 22.40
C GLU A 419 4.24 16.90 21.38
N SER A 420 3.57 15.97 20.71
CA SER A 420 4.10 15.23 19.57
C SER A 420 4.10 16.08 18.29
N CYS A 421 3.00 16.81 18.01
CA CYS A 421 2.91 17.61 16.79
C CYS A 421 3.96 18.74 16.73
N ILE A 422 4.24 19.43 17.85
CA ILE A 422 5.36 20.38 17.98
C ILE A 422 6.72 19.71 17.71
N LYS A 423 6.92 18.45 18.12
CA LYS A 423 8.17 17.72 17.86
C LYS A 423 8.27 17.27 16.41
N ALA A 424 7.15 16.97 15.76
CA ALA A 424 7.11 16.64 14.33
C ALA A 424 7.45 17.87 13.49
N SER A 425 6.82 19.03 13.79
CA SER A 425 7.12 20.30 13.11
C SER A 425 8.59 20.67 13.24
N ARG A 426 9.08 20.87 14.47
CA ARG A 426 10.51 21.10 14.81
C ARG A 426 11.50 20.09 14.24
N HIS A 427 11.06 18.88 13.87
CA HIS A 427 11.94 17.89 13.26
C HIS A 427 12.08 18.12 11.76
N TYR A 428 10.98 18.39 11.06
CA TYR A 428 11.00 18.59 9.62
C TYR A 428 11.50 20.01 9.27
N THR A 429 11.13 21.05 10.03
CA THR A 429 11.63 22.43 9.88
C THR A 429 13.11 22.64 10.28
N ALA A 430 13.80 21.59 10.76
CA ALA A 430 15.14 21.70 11.35
C ALA A 430 16.24 22.09 10.33
N GLU A 431 16.07 21.76 9.05
CA GLU A 431 16.97 22.12 7.95
C GLU A 431 16.19 22.32 6.64
N PRO A 432 16.62 23.23 5.74
CA PRO A 432 15.90 23.47 4.49
C PRO A 432 15.76 22.23 3.61
N HIS A 433 14.51 21.87 3.28
CA HIS A 433 14.15 20.69 2.50
C HIS A 433 13.55 21.08 1.14
N ARG A 434 14.37 21.77 0.33
CA ARG A 434 14.00 22.16 -1.04
C ARG A 434 13.96 20.94 -1.96
N ALA A 435 12.98 20.89 -2.86
CA ALA A 435 12.78 19.76 -3.79
C ALA A 435 14.07 19.28 -4.47
N GLY A 436 14.30 17.97 -4.42
CA GLY A 436 15.47 17.29 -4.98
C GLY A 436 16.83 17.66 -4.34
N SER A 437 16.84 18.16 -3.10
CA SER A 437 18.07 18.45 -2.31
C SER A 437 18.39 17.33 -1.31
N ASP A 438 19.61 17.34 -0.76
CA ASP A 438 20.00 16.39 0.30
C ASP A 438 19.11 16.50 1.56
N GLY A 439 18.63 17.72 1.89
CA GLY A 439 17.72 17.96 3.01
C GLY A 439 16.34 17.35 2.79
N ASP A 440 15.81 17.46 1.57
CA ASP A 440 14.55 16.77 1.22
C ASP A 440 14.72 15.23 1.20
N LEU A 441 15.84 14.72 0.67
CA LEU A 441 16.15 13.30 0.75
C LEU A 441 16.30 12.82 2.21
N ASN A 442 16.68 13.68 3.15
CA ASN A 442 16.69 13.39 4.58
C ASN A 442 15.26 13.34 5.17
N THR A 443 14.41 14.33 4.87
CA THR A 443 13.01 14.33 5.35
C THR A 443 12.21 13.17 4.74
N ALA A 444 12.46 12.79 3.48
CA ALA A 444 11.92 11.57 2.86
C ALA A 444 12.25 10.30 3.65
N LYS A 445 13.53 10.12 4.03
CA LYS A 445 13.98 8.99 4.86
C LYS A 445 13.42 9.05 6.28
N ALA A 446 13.23 10.24 6.84
CA ALA A 446 12.57 10.41 8.14
C ALA A 446 11.09 9.98 8.08
N PHE A 447 10.37 10.37 7.03
CA PHE A 447 8.97 9.98 6.82
C PHE A 447 8.82 8.47 6.55
N LEU A 448 9.77 7.87 5.81
CA LEU A 448 9.88 6.42 5.63
C LEU A 448 10.10 5.69 6.97
N SER A 449 10.90 6.27 7.87
CA SER A 449 11.16 5.71 9.21
C SER A 449 9.92 5.81 10.11
N LEU A 450 9.23 6.95 10.10
CA LEU A 450 7.92 7.12 10.73
C LEU A 450 6.91 6.06 10.27
N PHE A 451 6.79 5.82 8.96
CA PHE A 451 5.93 4.77 8.44
C PHE A 451 6.33 3.38 8.97
N GLN A 452 7.63 3.11 9.14
CA GLN A 452 8.11 1.83 9.64
C GLN A 452 7.77 1.61 11.11
N ASP A 453 8.09 2.58 11.98
CA ASP A 453 7.88 2.49 13.43
C ASP A 453 6.40 2.58 13.84
N GLU A 454 5.61 3.45 13.20
CA GLU A 454 4.20 3.61 13.58
C GLU A 454 3.28 2.58 12.95
N LEU A 455 3.46 2.24 11.68
CA LEU A 455 2.63 1.23 11.04
C LEU A 455 3.09 -0.22 11.32
N ASP A 456 4.16 -0.42 12.11
CA ASP A 456 4.70 -1.73 12.49
C ASP A 456 5.10 -2.55 11.23
N ILE A 457 5.91 -1.90 10.40
CA ILE A 457 6.55 -2.46 9.21
C ILE A 457 8.01 -2.68 9.54
N LYS A 458 8.48 -3.93 9.47
CA LYS A 458 9.90 -4.22 9.69
C LYS A 458 10.74 -3.60 8.53
N PRO A 459 11.77 -2.78 8.80
CA PRO A 459 12.69 -2.31 7.77
C PRO A 459 13.40 -3.47 7.05
N PRO A 460 13.74 -3.32 5.76
CA PRO A 460 14.69 -4.21 5.07
C PRO A 460 16.13 -3.94 5.55
N SER A 461 17.09 -4.69 4.99
CA SER A 461 18.54 -4.48 5.18
C SER A 461 19.05 -3.25 4.41
N GLU A 462 18.55 -3.05 3.19
CA GLU A 462 18.79 -1.83 2.40
C GLU A 462 17.60 -0.86 2.53
N VAL A 463 17.83 0.45 2.36
CA VAL A 463 16.75 1.44 2.33
C VAL A 463 15.94 1.25 1.04
N PRO A 464 14.62 1.04 1.09
CA PRO A 464 13.80 0.71 -0.08
C PRO A 464 13.51 1.95 -0.96
N ILE A 465 14.56 2.53 -1.56
CA ILE A 465 14.47 3.56 -2.61
C ILE A 465 14.53 2.84 -3.96
N TYR A 466 13.53 3.08 -4.81
CA TYR A 466 13.39 2.43 -6.10
C TYR A 466 13.30 3.48 -7.21
N PRO A 467 14.16 3.43 -8.24
CA PRO A 467 13.96 4.22 -9.45
C PRO A 467 12.57 3.95 -10.05
N ALA A 468 11.86 5.00 -10.43
CA ALA A 468 10.54 4.90 -11.05
C ALA A 468 10.59 4.04 -12.32
N GLY A 469 9.50 3.33 -12.62
CA GLY A 469 9.47 2.35 -13.71
C GLY A 469 10.26 1.04 -13.47
N SER A 470 11.14 0.98 -12.45
CA SER A 470 11.85 -0.26 -12.11
C SER A 470 10.90 -1.39 -11.67
N THR A 471 11.35 -2.64 -11.75
CA THR A 471 10.55 -3.79 -11.31
C THR A 471 10.18 -3.71 -9.82
N SER A 472 11.00 -3.07 -8.98
CA SER A 472 10.72 -2.86 -7.56
C SER A 472 9.62 -1.81 -7.36
N SER A 473 9.77 -0.62 -7.94
CA SER A 473 8.76 0.45 -7.93
C SER A 473 7.41 -0.03 -8.48
N ARG A 474 7.42 -0.59 -9.70
CA ARG A 474 6.21 -1.10 -10.36
C ARG A 474 5.56 -2.24 -9.57
N HIS A 475 6.31 -3.13 -8.90
CA HIS A 475 5.70 -4.11 -7.99
C HIS A 475 5.14 -3.48 -6.73
N ALA A 476 5.83 -2.50 -6.12
CA ALA A 476 5.39 -1.88 -4.87
C ALA A 476 3.96 -1.32 -4.99
N THR A 477 3.66 -0.58 -6.06
CA THR A 477 2.30 -0.10 -6.34
C THR A 477 1.38 -1.21 -6.89
N THR A 478 1.76 -1.96 -7.92
CA THR A 478 0.80 -2.90 -8.56
C THR A 478 0.45 -4.13 -7.71
N MET A 479 1.25 -4.45 -6.68
CA MET A 479 0.97 -5.54 -5.74
C MET A 479 0.17 -5.10 -4.50
N LEU A 480 -0.16 -3.81 -4.33
CA LEU A 480 -0.99 -3.31 -3.22
C LEU A 480 -2.31 -4.10 -3.08
N VAL A 481 -2.95 -4.40 -4.22
CA VAL A 481 -4.23 -5.14 -4.29
C VAL A 481 -4.09 -6.65 -4.14
N LYS A 482 -2.88 -7.17 -3.95
CA LYS A 482 -2.56 -8.61 -3.81
C LYS A 482 -1.88 -8.92 -2.48
N SER A 483 -0.98 -8.07 -2.00
CA SER A 483 -0.24 -8.27 -0.76
C SER A 483 -1.18 -8.41 0.46
N PRO A 484 -0.86 -9.29 1.44
CA PRO A 484 -1.46 -9.27 2.77
C PRO A 484 -0.64 -8.42 3.77
N PHE A 485 0.56 -7.96 3.40
CA PHE A 485 1.54 -7.33 4.27
C PHE A 485 1.56 -5.80 4.10
N ARG A 486 1.80 -5.10 5.21
CA ARG A 486 2.15 -3.67 5.21
C ARG A 486 3.61 -3.52 4.76
N TYR A 487 3.92 -2.49 4.00
CA TYR A 487 5.27 -2.11 3.58
C TYR A 487 5.33 -0.61 3.25
N ALA A 488 6.54 -0.07 3.19
CA ALA A 488 6.83 1.31 2.84
C ALA A 488 8.07 1.37 1.94
N TRP A 489 8.13 2.36 1.04
CA TRP A 489 9.19 2.54 0.05
C TRP A 489 9.30 4.00 -0.37
N ILE A 490 10.31 4.32 -1.18
CA ILE A 490 10.44 5.61 -1.88
C ILE A 490 10.52 5.32 -3.38
N ASP A 491 9.71 6.01 -4.19
CA ASP A 491 9.84 6.02 -5.65
C ASP A 491 10.65 7.26 -6.08
N GLU A 492 11.68 7.06 -6.90
CA GLU A 492 12.60 8.11 -7.37
C GLU A 492 12.35 8.47 -8.84
N TYR A 493 11.95 9.73 -9.10
CA TYR A 493 11.71 10.29 -10.44
C TYR A 493 12.78 11.34 -10.77
N TYR A 494 12.90 11.74 -12.04
CA TYR A 494 13.95 12.63 -12.53
C TYR A 494 13.37 13.79 -13.38
N PRO A 495 12.57 14.69 -12.80
CA PRO A 495 11.99 15.82 -13.53
C PRO A 495 13.01 16.90 -13.92
N VAL A 496 12.62 17.78 -14.83
CA VAL A 496 13.31 19.06 -15.06
C VAL A 496 12.85 20.11 -14.04
N MET A 497 13.81 20.58 -13.22
CA MET A 497 13.61 21.65 -12.21
C MET A 497 14.70 22.70 -12.29
N THR A 498 14.59 23.78 -11.51
CA THR A 498 15.64 24.80 -11.40
C THR A 498 16.77 24.32 -10.50
N TYR A 499 17.99 24.47 -10.99
CA TYR A 499 19.23 23.97 -10.40
C TYR A 499 19.41 24.39 -8.92
N PRO A 500 19.90 23.52 -8.01
CA PRO A 500 20.03 23.82 -6.58
C PRO A 500 20.74 25.14 -6.25
N ASP A 501 21.91 25.36 -6.84
CA ASP A 501 22.76 26.52 -6.56
C ASP A 501 22.44 27.75 -7.46
N THR A 502 21.20 27.89 -7.94
CA THR A 502 20.77 29.06 -8.76
C THR A 502 19.77 29.96 -8.05
N PRO A 503 19.72 31.28 -8.35
CA PRO A 503 20.51 32.01 -9.36
C PRO A 503 22.01 32.10 -9.07
N VAL A 504 22.83 31.88 -10.11
CA VAL A 504 24.29 32.07 -10.06
C VAL A 504 24.63 33.56 -9.92
N GLU A 505 23.82 34.41 -10.57
CA GLU A 505 23.86 35.86 -10.44
C GLU A 505 22.42 36.40 -10.47
N ARG A 506 22.10 37.32 -9.54
CA ARG A 506 20.88 38.15 -9.61
C ARG A 506 21.27 39.61 -9.38
N ASN A 507 20.69 40.53 -10.15
CA ASN A 507 20.81 41.97 -9.90
C ASN A 507 19.58 42.71 -10.46
N LEU A 508 19.16 43.76 -9.78
CA LEU A 508 18.07 44.66 -10.16
C LEU A 508 18.53 46.10 -9.96
N GLN A 509 18.68 46.84 -11.06
CA GLN A 509 19.27 48.17 -11.11
C GLN A 509 18.34 49.16 -11.81
N ALA A 510 18.31 50.41 -11.35
CA ALA A 510 17.61 51.52 -12.01
C ALA A 510 18.60 52.58 -12.50
N PHE A 511 18.52 52.93 -13.77
CA PHE A 511 19.36 53.92 -14.45
C PHE A 511 18.55 55.12 -14.91
N ASP A 512 19.06 56.34 -14.78
CA ASP A 512 18.40 57.54 -15.31
C ASP A 512 18.40 57.62 -16.85
N SER A 513 17.92 58.74 -17.42
CA SER A 513 17.88 58.97 -18.87
C SER A 513 19.25 59.09 -19.52
N ASP A 514 20.29 59.37 -18.73
CA ASP A 514 21.64 59.64 -19.19
C ASP A 514 22.54 58.40 -19.00
N GLY A 515 22.01 57.35 -18.38
CA GLY A 515 22.66 56.06 -18.15
C GLY A 515 23.35 55.92 -16.79
N ASN A 516 23.15 56.84 -15.85
CA ASN A 516 23.75 56.75 -14.51
C ASN A 516 22.93 55.82 -13.60
N LEU A 517 23.59 54.97 -12.83
CA LEU A 517 22.95 54.15 -11.78
C LEU A 517 22.42 55.06 -10.66
N ILE A 518 21.11 55.02 -10.41
CA ILE A 518 20.45 55.82 -9.36
C ILE A 518 19.95 54.98 -8.17
N TRP A 519 19.82 53.66 -8.35
CA TRP A 519 19.42 52.71 -7.32
C TRP A 519 19.75 51.27 -7.74
N GLU A 520 20.05 50.43 -6.76
CA GLU A 520 20.32 49.00 -6.87
C GLU A 520 19.60 48.29 -5.70
N ALA A 521 18.97 47.15 -5.97
CA ALA A 521 18.11 46.46 -5.01
C ALA A 521 18.90 45.61 -4.00
N ASP A 522 18.47 45.60 -2.73
CA ASP A 522 18.90 44.59 -1.76
C ASP A 522 18.02 43.35 -1.93
N LEU A 523 18.56 42.32 -2.58
CA LEU A 523 17.82 41.11 -2.96
C LEU A 523 17.93 39.98 -1.92
N ASP A 524 18.56 40.22 -0.77
CA ASP A 524 18.81 39.22 0.26
C ASP A 524 17.78 39.30 1.41
N GLU A 525 17.13 38.18 1.73
CA GLU A 525 16.30 38.04 2.94
C GLU A 525 17.15 37.88 4.20
N ARG A 526 17.87 38.92 4.58
CA ARG A 526 18.70 38.92 5.79
C ARG A 526 17.80 39.03 7.02
N ALA A 527 17.46 37.88 7.61
CA ALA A 527 16.68 37.82 8.83
C ALA A 527 17.43 38.38 10.04
N ASP A 528 16.70 38.61 11.14
CA ASP A 528 17.25 39.11 12.40
C ASP A 528 17.48 37.94 13.38
N PRO A 529 18.58 37.90 14.17
CA PRO A 529 18.87 36.85 15.15
C PRO A 529 17.79 36.53 16.19
N GLU A 530 16.79 37.40 16.38
CA GLU A 530 15.61 37.10 17.17
C GLU A 530 14.82 35.90 16.59
N ASP A 531 14.83 35.67 15.28
CA ASP A 531 14.44 34.39 14.67
C ASP A 531 15.69 33.55 14.38
N PRO A 532 16.04 32.56 15.22
CA PRO A 532 17.32 31.87 15.11
C PRO A 532 17.42 31.01 13.85
N ASP A 533 16.32 30.42 13.39
CA ASP A 533 16.31 29.49 12.26
C ASP A 533 16.23 30.25 10.93
N ALA A 534 15.39 31.29 10.85
CA ALA A 534 15.40 32.19 9.69
C ALA A 534 16.76 32.91 9.55
N TYR A 535 17.39 33.32 10.66
CA TYR A 535 18.73 33.91 10.67
C TYR A 535 19.81 32.93 10.20
N LYS A 536 19.79 31.69 10.73
CA LYS A 536 20.74 30.62 10.36
C LYS A 536 20.66 30.26 8.86
N TYR A 537 19.45 30.28 8.29
CA TYR A 537 19.19 29.80 6.94
C TYR A 537 18.85 30.90 5.91
N SER A 538 19.02 32.19 6.24
CA SER A 538 18.78 33.35 5.35
C SER A 538 19.39 33.24 3.95
N ASN A 539 20.53 32.54 3.82
CA ASN A 539 21.25 32.36 2.56
C ASN A 539 21.18 30.91 2.02
N ALA A 540 20.39 30.02 2.64
CA ALA A 540 20.38 28.59 2.29
C ALA A 540 19.66 28.30 0.97
N VAL A 541 18.57 29.04 0.68
CA VAL A 541 17.95 29.05 -0.64
C VAL A 541 17.82 30.51 -1.12
N PRO A 542 18.45 30.87 -2.25
CA PRO A 542 18.40 32.23 -2.79
C PRO A 542 16.96 32.68 -3.12
N THR A 543 16.77 33.98 -3.30
CA THR A 543 15.51 34.58 -3.79
C THR A 543 15.42 34.44 -5.31
N PHE A 544 14.46 33.65 -5.79
CA PHE A 544 14.14 33.45 -7.22
C PHE A 544 12.77 32.81 -7.44
N HIS A 545 12.33 32.76 -8.71
CA HIS A 545 11.15 31.99 -9.13
C HIS A 545 11.56 30.67 -9.78
N GLY A 546 10.97 29.55 -9.35
CA GLY A 546 11.14 28.25 -9.97
C GLY A 546 10.68 28.24 -11.43
N LEU A 547 11.44 27.59 -12.30
CA LEU A 547 11.22 27.51 -13.76
C LEU A 547 11.17 28.88 -14.47
N SER A 548 11.68 29.95 -13.85
CA SER A 548 11.95 31.24 -14.49
C SER A 548 13.09 31.14 -15.52
N LYS A 549 13.16 32.06 -16.48
CA LYS A 549 14.22 32.04 -17.50
C LYS A 549 15.50 32.75 -17.03
N GLY A 550 16.65 32.12 -17.26
CA GLY A 550 17.96 32.76 -17.17
C GLY A 550 18.18 33.81 -18.27
N ALA A 551 18.34 35.09 -17.90
CA ALA A 551 18.68 36.20 -18.81
C ALA A 551 19.11 37.49 -18.07
N ASP A 552 19.80 38.39 -18.80
CA ASP A 552 20.04 39.80 -18.46
C ASP A 552 19.28 40.68 -19.46
N VAL A 553 18.37 41.52 -18.96
CA VAL A 553 17.46 42.34 -19.78
C VAL A 553 17.35 43.76 -19.22
N ALA A 554 17.08 44.73 -20.09
CA ALA A 554 16.86 46.11 -19.70
C ALA A 554 15.65 46.71 -20.45
N GLY A 555 14.83 47.48 -19.74
CA GLY A 555 13.58 48.02 -20.27
C GLY A 555 12.95 49.12 -19.43
N LYS A 556 11.94 49.80 -20.01
CA LYS A 556 11.09 50.76 -19.30
C LYS A 556 10.22 50.04 -18.25
N LEU A 557 10.00 50.67 -17.10
CA LEU A 557 9.16 50.10 -16.03
C LEU A 557 7.67 50.31 -16.31
N ILE A 558 6.85 49.26 -16.15
CA ILE A 558 5.38 49.34 -16.21
C ILE A 558 4.80 48.66 -14.97
N TYR A 559 3.97 49.36 -14.20
CA TYR A 559 3.20 48.73 -13.13
C TYR A 559 1.90 48.12 -13.66
N ALA A 560 1.67 46.84 -13.37
CA ALA A 560 0.55 46.04 -13.87
C ALA A 560 -0.46 45.62 -12.79
N ASN A 561 -0.48 46.28 -11.63
CA ASN A 561 -1.34 45.91 -10.49
C ASN A 561 -1.14 44.43 -10.09
N TYR A 562 -2.16 43.58 -10.09
CA TYR A 562 -1.97 42.15 -9.79
C TYR A 562 -1.40 41.37 -10.98
N GLY A 563 -1.37 41.95 -12.19
CA GLY A 563 -1.07 41.19 -13.41
C GLY A 563 -2.18 40.20 -13.73
N SER A 564 -3.44 40.55 -13.42
CA SER A 564 -4.62 39.81 -13.90
C SER A 564 -4.85 40.04 -15.39
N LYS A 565 -5.71 39.24 -16.03
CA LYS A 565 -6.06 39.45 -17.44
C LYS A 565 -6.71 40.81 -17.68
N GLU A 566 -7.52 41.24 -16.72
CA GLU A 566 -8.25 42.50 -16.67
C GLU A 566 -7.30 43.69 -16.46
N ASP A 567 -6.28 43.55 -15.61
CA ASP A 567 -5.23 44.58 -15.43
C ASP A 567 -4.47 44.84 -16.74
N TYR A 568 -3.98 43.78 -17.37
CA TYR A 568 -3.27 43.87 -18.64
C TYR A 568 -4.16 44.43 -19.76
N ASP A 569 -5.41 43.94 -19.90
CA ASP A 569 -6.34 44.45 -20.90
C ASP A 569 -6.72 45.92 -20.64
N ALA A 570 -6.82 46.36 -19.38
CA ALA A 570 -7.05 47.75 -19.03
C ALA A 570 -5.86 48.67 -19.37
N LEU A 571 -4.62 48.15 -19.33
CA LEU A 571 -3.42 48.88 -19.74
C LEU A 571 -3.27 48.93 -21.26
N VAL A 572 -3.46 47.81 -21.96
CA VAL A 572 -3.49 47.76 -23.44
C VAL A 572 -4.57 48.70 -23.99
N LYS A 573 -5.76 48.73 -23.37
CA LYS A 573 -6.86 49.66 -23.72
C LYS A 573 -6.53 51.14 -23.46
N LYS A 574 -5.59 51.45 -22.57
CA LYS A 574 -5.04 52.81 -22.36
C LYS A 574 -3.91 53.16 -23.35
N GLY A 575 -3.53 52.24 -24.25
CA GLY A 575 -2.43 52.43 -25.20
C GLY A 575 -1.05 52.19 -24.59
N VAL A 576 -0.96 51.43 -23.48
CA VAL A 576 0.33 51.05 -22.89
C VAL A 576 0.98 49.96 -23.75
N ASP A 577 2.13 50.29 -24.33
CA ASP A 577 2.99 49.37 -25.07
C ASP A 577 3.95 48.63 -24.11
N PHE A 578 3.87 47.31 -24.10
CA PHE A 578 4.70 46.42 -23.27
C PHE A 578 5.99 45.97 -23.97
N SER A 579 6.20 46.29 -25.25
CA SER A 579 7.36 45.84 -26.03
C SER A 579 8.67 46.19 -25.34
N GLY A 580 9.44 45.17 -24.94
CA GLY A 580 10.72 45.33 -24.26
C GLY A 580 10.65 45.94 -22.85
N ALA A 581 9.48 45.97 -22.22
CA ALA A 581 9.30 46.53 -20.88
C ALA A 581 9.67 45.55 -19.75
N ILE A 582 10.02 46.10 -18.59
CA ILE A 582 10.04 45.35 -17.32
C ILE A 582 8.72 45.63 -16.60
N VAL A 583 7.95 44.58 -16.32
CA VAL A 583 6.66 44.68 -15.64
C VAL A 583 6.84 44.50 -14.13
N LEU A 584 6.25 45.37 -13.32
CA LEU A 584 6.10 45.21 -11.88
C LEU A 584 4.65 44.81 -11.56
N ALA A 585 4.46 43.68 -10.87
CA ALA A 585 3.16 43.17 -10.45
C ALA A 585 3.15 42.78 -8.96
N ARG A 586 1.96 42.62 -8.41
CA ARG A 586 1.71 42.19 -7.02
C ARG A 586 1.39 40.70 -6.95
N TYR A 587 1.74 40.04 -5.85
CA TYR A 587 1.20 38.70 -5.51
C TYR A 587 -0.30 38.76 -5.21
N GLY A 588 -0.92 37.60 -4.93
CA GLY A 588 -2.36 37.48 -4.71
C GLY A 588 -3.20 37.51 -6.00
N ASN A 589 -4.51 37.32 -5.85
CA ASN A 589 -5.57 37.35 -6.87
C ASN A 589 -5.46 36.20 -7.91
N ASN A 590 -4.42 36.20 -8.75
CA ASN A 590 -4.12 35.13 -9.70
C ASN A 590 -2.72 34.54 -9.44
N PHE A 591 -2.55 33.28 -9.84
CA PHE A 591 -1.29 32.55 -9.68
C PHE A 591 -0.11 33.21 -10.42
N ARG A 592 1.07 33.21 -9.80
CA ARG A 592 2.27 33.96 -10.25
C ARG A 592 2.73 33.62 -11.67
N GLY A 593 2.60 32.36 -12.13
CA GLY A 593 2.89 31.97 -13.51
C GLY A 593 2.03 32.70 -14.55
N ILE A 594 0.76 32.97 -14.25
CA ILE A 594 -0.15 33.70 -15.16
C ILE A 594 0.31 35.16 -15.35
N LYS A 595 0.79 35.80 -14.27
CA LYS A 595 1.30 37.18 -14.30
C LYS A 595 2.48 37.31 -15.28
N VAL A 596 3.35 36.29 -15.32
CA VAL A 596 4.50 36.21 -16.24
C VAL A 596 4.07 35.83 -17.66
N GLN A 597 3.14 34.88 -17.80
CA GLN A 597 2.58 34.46 -19.10
C GLN A 597 2.00 35.66 -19.87
N LEU A 598 1.14 36.43 -19.23
CA LEU A 598 0.44 37.56 -19.88
C LEU A 598 1.39 38.72 -20.20
N ALA A 599 2.42 38.97 -19.38
CA ALA A 599 3.48 39.92 -19.71
C ALA A 599 4.23 39.50 -20.98
N GLN A 600 4.60 38.22 -21.06
CA GLN A 600 5.31 37.63 -22.20
C GLN A 600 4.48 37.68 -23.49
N GLU A 601 3.18 37.35 -23.42
CA GLU A 601 2.26 37.42 -24.56
C GLU A 601 2.09 38.85 -25.11
N LEU A 602 2.31 39.87 -24.27
CA LEU A 602 2.33 41.28 -24.66
C LEU A 602 3.73 41.82 -25.04
N GLY A 603 4.76 40.97 -25.04
CA GLY A 603 6.12 41.33 -25.48
C GLY A 603 7.00 42.01 -24.43
N ALA A 604 6.69 41.87 -23.14
CA ALA A 604 7.57 42.31 -22.05
C ALA A 604 8.93 41.57 -22.10
N ALA A 605 10.00 42.23 -21.66
CA ALA A 605 11.34 41.67 -21.54
C ALA A 605 11.56 40.92 -20.22
N GLY A 606 10.81 41.23 -19.16
CA GLY A 606 10.93 40.56 -17.86
C GLY A 606 9.90 41.03 -16.84
N VAL A 607 9.78 40.32 -15.71
CA VAL A 607 8.75 40.56 -14.69
C VAL A 607 9.31 40.54 -13.27
N LEU A 608 8.94 41.55 -12.48
CA LEU A 608 9.20 41.68 -11.05
C LEU A 608 7.89 41.48 -10.29
N ILE A 609 7.90 40.67 -9.23
CA ILE A 609 6.69 40.42 -8.42
C ILE A 609 7.02 40.65 -6.94
N TYR A 610 6.16 41.38 -6.23
CA TYR A 610 6.34 41.70 -4.81
C TYR A 610 5.05 41.50 -3.99
N SER A 611 5.20 41.33 -2.67
CA SER A 611 4.07 41.27 -1.72
C SER A 611 3.74 42.67 -1.21
N ASP A 612 2.49 43.10 -1.33
CA ASP A 612 2.04 44.45 -0.97
C ASP A 612 1.39 44.45 0.43
N VAL A 613 1.67 45.47 1.24
CA VAL A 613 1.07 45.61 2.59
C VAL A 613 -0.45 45.80 2.58
N ARG A 614 -1.03 46.16 1.43
CA ARG A 614 -2.49 46.22 1.24
C ARG A 614 -3.16 44.85 1.35
N ASP A 615 -2.42 43.77 1.15
CA ASP A 615 -2.92 42.40 1.22
C ASP A 615 -2.83 41.83 2.66
N ASP A 616 -2.21 42.57 3.61
CA ASP A 616 -1.99 42.18 5.02
C ASP A 616 -3.17 42.51 5.95
N GLY A 617 -4.30 42.95 5.39
CA GLY A 617 -5.51 43.30 6.13
C GLY A 617 -5.28 44.42 7.16
N SER A 618 -5.57 44.13 8.43
CA SER A 618 -5.43 45.07 9.53
C SER A 618 -4.08 44.97 10.27
N VAL A 619 -3.19 44.02 9.91
CA VAL A 619 -1.94 43.75 10.65
C VAL A 619 -0.72 44.43 10.02
N THR A 620 -0.81 45.75 9.89
CA THR A 620 0.20 46.61 9.25
C THR A 620 0.99 47.45 10.26
N VAL A 621 2.11 48.02 9.81
CA VAL A 621 2.92 48.98 10.60
C VAL A 621 2.17 50.29 10.82
N GLU A 622 1.33 50.71 9.87
CA GLU A 622 0.45 51.88 9.98
C GLU A 622 -0.55 51.71 11.14
N ASN A 623 -1.09 50.50 11.31
CA ASN A 623 -1.99 50.14 12.43
C ASN A 623 -1.25 49.88 13.76
N GLY A 624 0.03 50.24 13.86
CA GLY A 624 0.82 50.20 15.10
C GLY A 624 1.49 48.86 15.42
N TYR A 625 1.40 47.86 14.54
CA TYR A 625 2.10 46.58 14.74
C TYR A 625 3.57 46.67 14.32
N LYS A 626 4.43 45.89 14.98
CA LYS A 626 5.85 45.78 14.59
C LYS A 626 6.02 44.72 13.48
N PRO A 627 6.95 44.92 12.54
CA PRO A 627 7.40 43.86 11.63
C PRO A 627 7.94 42.63 12.35
N TYR A 628 7.70 41.45 11.78
CA TYR A 628 8.34 40.19 12.16
C TYR A 628 9.88 40.28 12.10
N PRO A 629 10.66 39.73 13.06
CA PRO A 629 10.25 38.89 14.18
C PRO A 629 9.81 39.64 15.46
N PHE A 630 9.79 40.97 15.45
CA PHE A 630 9.45 41.80 16.62
C PHE A 630 7.95 42.07 16.80
N GLY A 631 7.11 41.55 15.89
CA GLY A 631 5.66 41.62 15.94
C GLY A 631 5.00 40.86 14.78
N PRO A 632 3.65 40.92 14.68
CA PRO A 632 2.86 40.11 13.75
C PRO A 632 2.73 40.70 12.33
N ALA A 633 3.28 41.88 12.05
CA ALA A 633 3.20 42.49 10.71
C ALA A 633 4.26 41.94 9.75
N ARG A 634 4.03 42.09 8.44
CA ARG A 634 4.98 41.70 7.39
C ARG A 634 6.38 42.25 7.67
N ASN A 635 7.40 41.42 7.44
CA ASN A 635 8.77 41.89 7.39
C ASN A 635 8.98 42.57 6.02
N PRO A 636 9.44 43.85 5.96
CA PRO A 636 9.55 44.58 4.70
C PRO A 636 10.55 43.98 3.70
N LYS A 637 11.45 43.12 4.18
CA LYS A 637 12.42 42.36 3.37
C LYS A 637 11.95 40.96 2.95
N ALA A 638 10.77 40.51 3.38
CA ALA A 638 10.25 39.19 3.00
C ALA A 638 10.00 39.09 1.48
N VAL A 639 10.39 37.96 0.90
CA VAL A 639 10.30 37.62 -0.52
C VAL A 639 9.64 36.25 -0.67
N GLN A 640 8.47 36.23 -1.31
CA GLN A 640 7.78 34.99 -1.68
C GLN A 640 8.49 34.35 -2.88
N ARG A 641 9.04 33.14 -2.72
CA ARG A 641 9.49 32.29 -3.86
C ARG A 641 8.30 31.58 -4.53
N GLY A 642 8.56 30.70 -5.50
CA GLY A 642 7.50 29.94 -6.15
C GLY A 642 7.76 29.62 -7.61
N SER A 643 7.22 28.51 -8.09
CA SER A 643 7.19 28.22 -9.53
C SER A 643 6.40 29.28 -10.30
N VAL A 644 6.91 29.66 -11.48
CA VAL A 644 6.24 30.47 -12.51
C VAL A 644 5.88 29.64 -13.75
N GLN A 645 5.85 28.31 -13.64
CA GLN A 645 5.27 27.41 -14.64
C GLN A 645 3.84 27.86 -15.00
N PHE A 646 3.39 27.66 -16.23
CA PHE A 646 2.05 27.98 -16.70
C PHE A 646 1.08 26.84 -16.35
N LEU A 647 0.86 26.63 -15.04
CA LEU A 647 0.08 25.52 -14.48
C LEU A 647 -1.33 25.38 -15.07
N SER A 648 -1.94 26.45 -15.57
CA SER A 648 -3.23 26.38 -16.25
C SER A 648 -3.20 25.55 -17.54
N MET A 649 -2.04 25.41 -18.19
CA MET A 649 -1.83 24.53 -19.34
C MET A 649 -1.69 23.06 -18.89
N TYR A 650 -0.69 22.77 -18.06
CA TYR A 650 -0.46 21.48 -17.39
C TYR A 650 0.51 21.63 -16.21
N PRO A 651 0.38 20.80 -15.14
CA PRO A 651 1.39 20.55 -14.11
C PRO A 651 2.33 19.38 -14.49
N GLY A 652 3.25 19.00 -13.60
CA GLY A 652 4.25 17.95 -13.81
C GLY A 652 5.58 18.47 -14.34
N ASP A 653 6.50 17.56 -14.70
CA ASP A 653 7.72 17.91 -15.45
C ASP A 653 7.32 18.67 -16.74
N PRO A 654 7.82 19.90 -16.97
CA PRO A 654 7.58 20.65 -18.20
C PRO A 654 7.80 19.84 -19.49
N THR A 655 8.71 18.86 -19.44
CA THR A 655 9.28 18.12 -20.57
C THR A 655 8.75 16.69 -20.74
N THR A 656 7.99 16.13 -19.79
CA THR A 656 7.33 14.82 -19.96
C THR A 656 5.79 14.86 -19.82
N PRO A 657 5.07 15.85 -20.39
CA PRO A 657 3.63 15.95 -20.21
C PRO A 657 2.89 14.71 -20.76
N GLY A 658 2.32 13.91 -19.85
CA GLY A 658 1.52 12.75 -20.17
C GLY A 658 2.10 11.40 -19.76
N TYR A 659 3.37 11.32 -19.38
CA TYR A 659 4.10 10.10 -19.04
C TYR A 659 5.25 10.40 -18.05
N PRO A 660 5.61 9.47 -17.15
CA PRO A 660 6.55 9.75 -16.07
C PRO A 660 7.99 10.05 -16.52
N SER A 661 8.58 11.05 -15.85
CA SER A 661 9.98 11.49 -15.94
C SER A 661 10.98 10.50 -15.31
N TYR A 662 11.00 9.25 -15.78
CA TYR A 662 12.10 8.32 -15.48
C TYR A 662 13.46 8.94 -15.86
N GLU A 663 14.57 8.48 -15.26
CA GLU A 663 15.94 8.96 -15.56
C GLU A 663 16.20 9.04 -17.09
N ASN A 664 15.92 7.93 -17.79
CA ASN A 664 16.10 7.79 -19.23
C ASN A 664 14.86 8.17 -20.08
N ALA A 665 13.89 8.90 -19.52
CA ALA A 665 12.71 9.34 -20.27
C ALA A 665 13.09 10.20 -21.49
N THR A 666 12.34 10.00 -22.58
CA THR A 666 12.36 10.95 -23.70
C THR A 666 11.75 12.27 -23.20
N ARG A 667 12.35 13.41 -23.56
CA ARG A 667 11.92 14.72 -23.07
C ARG A 667 11.60 15.66 -24.23
N THR A 668 10.51 16.40 -24.12
CA THR A 668 10.05 17.40 -25.09
C THR A 668 10.53 18.80 -24.69
N LYS A 669 10.24 19.82 -25.50
CA LYS A 669 10.42 21.21 -25.06
C LYS A 669 9.26 21.58 -24.15
N GLY A 670 9.55 22.03 -22.92
CA GLY A 670 8.56 22.68 -22.06
C GLY A 670 7.91 23.88 -22.75
N ILE A 671 6.59 23.85 -22.88
CA ILE A 671 5.78 24.97 -23.40
C ILE A 671 5.00 25.67 -22.28
N ASN A 672 4.89 25.04 -21.12
CA ASN A 672 4.29 25.61 -19.90
C ASN A 672 5.34 26.31 -19.02
N ILE A 673 6.42 26.87 -19.56
CA ILE A 673 7.43 27.62 -18.78
C ILE A 673 7.79 28.96 -19.46
N PRO A 674 8.12 30.01 -18.67
CA PRO A 674 8.57 31.30 -19.20
C PRO A 674 9.78 31.22 -20.13
N THR A 675 9.76 32.10 -21.14
CA THR A 675 10.90 32.42 -22.02
C THR A 675 11.48 33.81 -21.71
N ILE A 676 10.94 34.51 -20.72
CA ILE A 676 11.42 35.80 -20.19
C ILE A 676 11.81 35.65 -18.71
N PRO A 677 12.84 36.38 -18.23
CA PRO A 677 13.24 36.34 -16.84
C PRO A 677 12.16 36.93 -15.93
N SER A 678 11.98 36.30 -14.77
CA SER A 678 11.23 36.89 -13.66
C SER A 678 11.91 36.68 -12.31
N LEU A 679 11.76 37.66 -11.41
CA LEU A 679 12.40 37.69 -10.11
C LEU A 679 11.39 38.14 -9.03
N PRO A 680 11.30 37.43 -7.89
CA PRO A 680 10.55 37.90 -6.74
C PRO A 680 11.38 38.94 -5.98
N ILE A 681 10.74 40.01 -5.51
CA ILE A 681 11.40 41.08 -4.75
C ILE A 681 10.61 41.42 -3.48
N SER A 682 11.30 42.02 -2.52
CA SER A 682 10.69 42.40 -1.25
C SER A 682 9.75 43.61 -1.39
N GLN A 683 8.91 43.80 -0.37
CA GLN A 683 8.02 44.96 -0.27
C GLN A 683 8.80 46.29 -0.32
N GLU A 684 9.95 46.39 0.37
CA GLU A 684 10.83 47.55 0.36
C GLU A 684 11.33 47.90 -1.07
N ASN A 685 11.72 46.88 -1.84
CA ASN A 685 12.15 47.06 -3.24
C ASN A 685 10.97 47.41 -4.16
N GLY A 686 9.79 46.81 -3.93
CA GLY A 686 8.55 47.10 -4.67
C GLY A 686 8.10 48.55 -4.50
N GLU A 687 8.04 49.05 -3.27
CA GLU A 687 7.72 50.46 -2.97
C GLU A 687 8.75 51.42 -3.58
N ARG A 688 10.04 51.07 -3.55
CA ARG A 688 11.09 51.90 -4.17
C ARG A 688 10.89 52.04 -5.68
N LEU A 689 10.45 50.98 -6.36
CA LEU A 689 10.10 51.01 -7.79
C LEU A 689 8.80 51.77 -8.06
N LEU A 690 7.75 51.56 -7.27
CA LEU A 690 6.50 52.33 -7.36
C LEU A 690 6.76 53.83 -7.25
N LYS A 691 7.59 54.24 -6.29
CA LYS A 691 7.94 55.64 -6.08
C LYS A 691 8.64 56.26 -7.30
N LEU A 692 9.45 55.52 -8.06
CA LEU A 692 10.02 56.03 -9.31
C LEU A 692 8.90 56.36 -10.34
N ILE A 693 7.85 55.52 -10.42
CA ILE A 693 6.70 55.76 -11.29
C ILE A 693 5.91 57.00 -10.83
N GLU A 694 5.71 57.15 -9.52
CA GLU A 694 5.02 58.32 -8.93
C GLU A 694 5.80 59.63 -9.09
N ASP A 695 7.13 59.59 -8.90
CA ASP A 695 8.06 60.71 -9.15
C ASP A 695 8.18 61.05 -10.67
N GLY A 696 7.52 60.28 -11.56
CA GLY A 696 7.46 60.55 -13.00
C GLY A 696 8.75 60.21 -13.76
N TRP A 697 9.58 59.32 -13.21
CA TRP A 697 10.86 58.88 -13.76
C TRP A 697 10.72 58.20 -15.13
N LYS A 698 11.72 58.41 -15.99
CA LYS A 698 11.73 57.95 -17.41
C LYS A 698 13.01 57.21 -17.78
N GLY A 699 13.65 56.60 -16.79
CA GLY A 699 14.87 55.81 -16.97
C GLY A 699 14.61 54.37 -17.36
N THR A 700 15.61 53.52 -17.16
CA THR A 700 15.60 52.10 -17.54
C THR A 700 15.85 51.23 -16.31
N ILE A 701 15.06 50.15 -16.16
CA ILE A 701 15.33 49.07 -15.21
C ILE A 701 16.13 47.99 -15.92
N ARG A 702 17.20 47.51 -15.29
CA ARG A 702 17.92 46.29 -15.67
C ARG A 702 17.59 45.19 -14.68
N LEU A 703 17.22 44.03 -15.20
CA LEU A 703 16.96 42.79 -14.48
C LEU A 703 17.93 41.73 -14.99
N ASN A 704 18.91 41.36 -14.17
CA ASN A 704 19.75 40.19 -14.38
C ASN A 704 19.28 39.07 -13.45
N ASN A 705 18.97 37.90 -13.99
CA ASN A 705 18.61 36.71 -13.23
C ASN A 705 19.11 35.47 -13.99
N GLN A 706 20.21 34.89 -13.53
CA GLN A 706 20.87 33.73 -14.17
C GLN A 706 20.48 32.43 -13.45
N VAL A 707 19.40 31.82 -13.93
CA VAL A 707 18.87 30.53 -13.46
C VAL A 707 18.88 29.50 -14.59
N ASP A 708 19.20 28.25 -14.23
CA ASP A 708 19.34 27.13 -15.17
C ASP A 708 18.39 25.97 -14.83
N GLU A 709 17.96 25.27 -15.88
CA GLU A 709 17.10 24.09 -15.85
C GLU A 709 17.96 22.81 -15.83
N LYS A 710 17.64 21.84 -14.96
CA LYS A 710 18.37 20.57 -14.87
C LYS A 710 17.44 19.39 -14.56
N VAL A 711 17.73 18.24 -15.18
CA VAL A 711 17.19 16.93 -14.79
C VAL A 711 17.85 16.49 -13.47
N MET A 712 17.05 16.32 -12.42
CA MET A 712 17.52 15.97 -11.07
C MET A 712 16.51 15.09 -10.32
N PRO A 713 16.94 14.24 -9.38
CA PRO A 713 16.06 13.31 -8.70
C PRO A 713 15.05 13.99 -7.76
N ILE A 714 13.90 13.35 -7.56
CA ILE A 714 12.87 13.65 -6.54
C ILE A 714 12.37 12.35 -5.91
N TRP A 715 11.88 12.42 -4.66
CA TRP A 715 11.64 11.25 -3.81
C TRP A 715 10.22 11.21 -3.19
N ASN A 716 9.33 10.44 -3.82
CA ASN A 716 7.98 10.21 -3.32
C ASN A 716 7.97 9.07 -2.29
N THR A 717 7.65 9.35 -1.03
CA THR A 717 7.70 8.37 0.07
C THR A 717 6.32 7.77 0.34
N MET A 718 6.19 6.44 0.27
CA MET A 718 4.90 5.74 0.18
C MET A 718 4.77 4.65 1.26
N ALA A 719 3.56 4.42 1.79
CA ALA A 719 3.26 3.29 2.69
C ALA A 719 1.83 2.73 2.56
N VAL A 720 1.68 1.42 2.83
CA VAL A 720 0.39 0.72 2.69
C VAL A 720 -0.10 0.03 3.97
N ILE A 721 -1.40 0.19 4.24
CA ILE A 721 -2.18 -0.59 5.22
C ILE A 721 -3.20 -1.44 4.45
N PRO A 722 -2.94 -2.74 4.18
CA PRO A 722 -3.81 -3.54 3.33
C PRO A 722 -5.20 -3.78 3.93
N GLY A 723 -6.24 -3.69 3.11
CA GLY A 723 -7.64 -3.91 3.49
C GLY A 723 -8.06 -5.37 3.57
N TYR A 724 -9.35 -5.59 3.86
CA TYR A 724 -10.06 -6.86 3.64
C TYR A 724 -10.59 -6.97 2.21
N ILE A 725 -11.17 -5.88 1.70
CA ILE A 725 -11.39 -5.58 0.29
C ILE A 725 -10.05 -5.06 -0.22
N LYS A 726 -9.39 -5.81 -1.10
CA LYS A 726 -8.07 -5.44 -1.62
C LYS A 726 -8.14 -4.60 -2.89
N ASP A 727 -9.24 -4.67 -3.63
CA ASP A 727 -9.44 -4.00 -4.92
C ASP A 727 -10.00 -2.57 -4.82
N GLU A 728 -10.28 -2.08 -3.60
CA GLU A 728 -10.68 -0.71 -3.30
C GLU A 728 -9.61 -0.06 -2.40
N VAL A 729 -9.04 1.08 -2.82
CA VAL A 729 -7.97 1.83 -2.14
C VAL A 729 -8.44 3.23 -1.79
N VAL A 730 -8.27 3.64 -0.54
CA VAL A 730 -8.37 5.05 -0.10
C VAL A 730 -6.95 5.61 -0.05
N MET A 731 -6.72 6.77 -0.65
CA MET A 731 -5.39 7.38 -0.69
C MET A 731 -5.34 8.66 0.15
N ILE A 732 -4.20 8.91 0.79
CA ILE A 732 -3.89 10.11 1.57
C ILE A 732 -2.57 10.67 1.04
N GLY A 733 -2.44 11.98 0.84
CA GLY A 733 -1.22 12.62 0.35
C GLY A 733 -1.00 14.03 0.91
N ASN A 734 0.28 14.39 1.01
CA ASN A 734 0.81 15.68 1.46
C ASN A 734 2.20 15.84 0.81
N HIS A 735 2.56 17.01 0.29
CA HIS A 735 3.93 17.27 -0.12
C HIS A 735 4.82 17.58 1.08
N ARG A 736 6.13 17.58 0.83
CA ARG A 736 7.19 17.64 1.85
C ARG A 736 8.27 18.63 1.47
N ASP A 737 8.44 18.91 0.17
CA ASP A 737 9.36 19.93 -0.30
C ASP A 737 8.83 21.33 0.03
N ALA A 738 9.75 22.23 0.40
CA ALA A 738 9.47 23.64 0.71
C ALA A 738 10.52 24.55 0.06
N TRP A 739 10.17 25.80 -0.23
CA TRP A 739 11.17 26.77 -0.71
C TRP A 739 12.33 27.04 0.25
N VAL A 740 12.10 27.02 1.57
CA VAL A 740 13.16 27.20 2.59
C VAL A 740 12.93 26.25 3.77
N LEU A 741 12.33 26.71 4.87
CA LEU A 741 12.04 25.92 6.07
C LEU A 741 10.59 25.41 6.12
N GLY A 742 9.68 26.10 5.43
CA GLY A 742 8.34 25.61 5.15
C GLY A 742 7.53 25.23 6.37
N ALA A 743 7.59 26.01 7.45
CA ALA A 743 6.97 25.65 8.73
C ALA A 743 5.45 25.53 8.61
N SER A 744 4.82 26.50 7.94
CA SER A 744 3.44 26.39 7.52
C SER A 744 3.35 25.57 6.23
N ASP A 745 4.08 25.94 5.16
CA ASP A 745 3.99 25.23 3.87
C ASP A 745 5.25 24.40 3.52
N PRO A 746 5.20 23.04 3.56
CA PRO A 746 4.07 22.16 3.88
C PRO A 746 4.16 21.54 5.28
N THR A 747 5.11 21.94 6.13
CA THR A 747 5.46 21.18 7.34
C THR A 747 4.32 21.09 8.35
N SER A 748 3.45 22.11 8.44
CA SER A 748 2.22 22.02 9.23
C SER A 748 1.33 20.86 8.75
N GLY A 749 1.26 20.64 7.43
CA GLY A 749 0.67 19.48 6.78
C GLY A 749 1.37 18.17 7.13
N THR A 750 2.70 18.14 7.00
CA THR A 750 3.53 16.97 7.30
C THR A 750 3.45 16.56 8.78
N ALA A 751 3.33 17.52 9.71
CA ALA A 751 3.14 17.31 11.14
C ALA A 751 1.73 16.79 11.48
N SER A 752 0.68 17.30 10.82
CA SER A 752 -0.68 16.76 10.94
C SER A 752 -0.83 15.38 10.28
N LEU A 753 -0.10 15.08 9.20
CA LEU A 753 -0.02 13.74 8.62
C LEU A 753 0.79 12.80 9.54
N HIS A 754 1.85 13.27 10.19
CA HIS A 754 2.61 12.52 11.19
C HIS A 754 1.71 12.05 12.34
N GLU A 755 0.90 12.95 12.91
CA GLU A 755 -0.09 12.56 13.94
C GLU A 755 -1.20 11.64 13.39
N THR A 756 -1.59 11.79 12.12
CA THR A 756 -2.52 10.86 11.45
C THR A 756 -1.92 9.46 11.32
N VAL A 757 -0.62 9.34 10.98
CA VAL A 757 0.11 8.07 10.91
C VAL A 757 0.24 7.44 12.29
N ARG A 758 0.58 8.21 13.34
CA ARG A 758 0.56 7.75 14.75
C ARG A 758 -0.82 7.23 15.16
N GLY A 759 -1.90 7.95 14.82
CA GLY A 759 -3.26 7.51 15.09
C GLY A 759 -3.61 6.17 14.42
N LEU A 760 -3.27 6.01 13.14
CA LEU A 760 -3.45 4.74 12.41
C LEU A 760 -2.58 3.62 13.01
N GLY A 761 -1.32 3.92 13.35
CA GLY A 761 -0.40 3.02 14.04
C GLY A 761 -0.97 2.51 15.36
N ALA A 762 -1.48 3.40 16.20
CA ALA A 762 -2.12 3.08 17.46
C ALA A 762 -3.32 2.13 17.31
N LEU A 763 -4.14 2.29 16.26
CA LEU A 763 -5.23 1.36 15.93
C LEU A 763 -4.67 -0.03 15.56
N ILE A 764 -3.69 -0.10 14.66
CA ILE A 764 -3.10 -1.37 14.20
C ILE A 764 -2.42 -2.09 15.36
N LYS A 765 -1.74 -1.35 16.25
CA LYS A 765 -1.13 -1.84 17.51
C LYS A 765 -2.18 -2.37 18.53
N LYS A 766 -3.49 -2.18 18.31
CA LYS A 766 -4.57 -2.88 19.03
C LYS A 766 -5.23 -4.03 18.24
N GLY A 767 -4.85 -4.26 16.98
CA GLY A 767 -5.44 -5.28 16.10
C GLY A 767 -6.58 -4.78 15.21
N TRP A 768 -6.68 -3.47 14.95
CA TRP A 768 -7.53 -2.94 13.87
C TRP A 768 -6.98 -3.31 12.49
N LYS A 769 -7.88 -3.39 11.50
CA LYS A 769 -7.56 -3.47 10.08
C LYS A 769 -8.72 -2.87 9.28
N PRO A 770 -8.48 -1.96 8.32
CA PRO A 770 -9.54 -1.33 7.53
C PRO A 770 -10.26 -2.31 6.61
N LEU A 771 -11.47 -1.95 6.13
CA LEU A 771 -12.14 -2.72 5.08
C LEU A 771 -11.43 -2.52 3.74
N ARG A 772 -11.13 -1.27 3.36
CA ARG A 772 -10.35 -0.93 2.14
C ARG A 772 -8.86 -0.89 2.44
N THR A 773 -8.02 -1.00 1.41
CA THR A 773 -6.60 -0.67 1.55
C THR A 773 -6.46 0.84 1.76
N ILE A 774 -5.53 1.27 2.62
CA ILE A 774 -5.10 2.66 2.71
C ILE A 774 -3.70 2.75 2.11
N LEU A 775 -3.49 3.71 1.21
CA LEU A 775 -2.19 4.13 0.69
C LEU A 775 -1.92 5.54 1.21
N ILE A 776 -0.73 5.78 1.76
CA ILE A 776 -0.30 7.10 2.24
C ILE A 776 0.93 7.50 1.42
N ALA A 777 0.96 8.75 0.96
CA ALA A 777 2.03 9.35 0.20
C ALA A 777 2.58 10.60 0.90
N SER A 778 3.89 10.81 0.81
CA SER A 778 4.57 12.08 1.04
C SER A 778 5.27 12.45 -0.27
N TRP A 779 4.75 13.48 -0.94
CA TRP A 779 5.18 13.93 -2.26
C TRP A 779 6.41 14.85 -2.18
N ASP A 780 7.07 15.04 -3.32
CA ASP A 780 8.21 15.94 -3.54
C ASP A 780 7.96 16.76 -4.82
N ALA A 781 8.66 17.89 -4.97
CA ALA A 781 8.53 18.84 -6.06
C ALA A 781 7.10 19.35 -6.33
N GLU A 782 6.25 19.47 -5.31
CA GLU A 782 4.99 20.23 -5.45
C GLU A 782 5.30 21.68 -5.83
N GLU A 783 6.26 22.29 -5.12
CA GLU A 783 6.62 23.72 -5.20
C GLU A 783 7.05 24.17 -6.60
N TYR A 784 7.51 23.21 -7.41
CA TYR A 784 7.94 23.39 -8.79
C TYR A 784 6.80 23.27 -9.81
N GLY A 785 5.70 22.60 -9.46
CA GLY A 785 4.54 22.43 -10.34
C GLY A 785 3.75 21.13 -10.14
N LEU A 786 3.47 20.74 -8.89
CA LEU A 786 2.76 19.51 -8.51
C LEU A 786 3.46 18.24 -9.00
N ILE A 787 4.80 18.25 -9.06
CA ILE A 787 5.54 17.31 -9.90
C ILE A 787 5.45 15.89 -9.32
N GLY A 788 5.92 15.61 -8.12
CA GLY A 788 5.99 14.24 -7.60
C GLY A 788 4.66 13.48 -7.62
N SER A 789 3.56 14.14 -7.26
CA SER A 789 2.22 13.55 -7.37
C SER A 789 1.78 13.35 -8.82
N THR A 790 2.03 14.32 -9.70
CA THR A 790 1.74 14.21 -11.14
C THR A 790 2.50 13.06 -11.77
N GLU A 791 3.82 12.99 -11.61
CA GLU A 791 4.68 11.94 -12.19
C GLU A 791 4.23 10.54 -11.72
N TRP A 792 3.92 10.37 -10.44
CA TRP A 792 3.39 9.11 -9.90
C TRP A 792 2.00 8.78 -10.45
N GLY A 793 1.13 9.78 -10.60
CA GLY A 793 -0.19 9.60 -11.17
C GLY A 793 -0.17 9.28 -12.67
N GLU A 794 0.81 9.79 -13.41
CA GLU A 794 1.05 9.45 -14.81
C GLU A 794 1.68 8.05 -14.96
N ASP A 795 2.60 7.64 -14.07
CA ASP A 795 3.13 6.26 -14.02
C ASP A 795 2.01 5.24 -13.72
N PHE A 796 1.14 5.54 -12.76
CA PHE A 796 0.15 4.60 -12.22
C PHE A 796 -1.31 4.87 -12.61
N THR A 797 -1.59 5.63 -13.68
CA THR A 797 -2.95 5.97 -14.13
C THR A 797 -3.92 4.77 -14.18
N GLU A 798 -3.51 3.64 -14.78
CA GLU A 798 -4.35 2.41 -14.85
C GLU A 798 -4.69 1.83 -13.48
N PHE A 799 -3.77 1.93 -12.51
CA PHE A 799 -3.99 1.46 -11.14
C PHE A 799 -4.96 2.39 -10.41
N ILE A 800 -4.79 3.70 -10.58
CA ILE A 800 -5.59 4.73 -9.92
C ILE A 800 -7.04 4.67 -10.40
N ASP A 801 -7.28 4.67 -11.72
CA ASP A 801 -8.62 4.51 -12.29
C ASP A 801 -9.30 3.22 -11.79
N LYS A 802 -8.57 2.11 -11.75
CA LYS A 802 -9.15 0.81 -11.42
C LYS A 802 -9.41 0.59 -9.92
N HIS A 803 -8.64 1.24 -9.04
CA HIS A 803 -8.61 0.88 -7.61
C HIS A 803 -8.79 2.03 -6.62
N VAL A 804 -8.43 3.28 -6.96
CA VAL A 804 -8.53 4.41 -6.01
C VAL A 804 -9.96 4.96 -5.98
N VAL A 805 -10.59 4.90 -4.80
CA VAL A 805 -11.99 5.30 -4.60
C VAL A 805 -12.14 6.76 -4.16
N ALA A 806 -11.13 7.31 -3.50
CA ALA A 806 -11.02 8.71 -3.10
C ALA A 806 -9.55 9.05 -2.77
N TYR A 807 -9.17 10.31 -2.96
CA TYR A 807 -7.87 10.88 -2.58
C TYR A 807 -8.07 12.00 -1.55
N LEU A 808 -7.34 11.94 -0.44
CA LEU A 808 -7.42 12.88 0.67
C LEU A 808 -6.13 13.71 0.71
N ASN A 809 -6.20 14.93 0.23
CA ASN A 809 -5.09 15.87 0.27
C ASN A 809 -5.00 16.53 1.64
N LEU A 810 -3.76 16.74 2.08
CA LEU A 810 -3.41 17.69 3.11
C LEU A 810 -2.21 18.49 2.61
N ASP A 811 -2.48 19.74 2.27
CA ASP A 811 -1.51 20.79 1.97
C ASP A 811 -0.92 21.32 3.30
N GLY A 812 -0.54 22.61 3.39
CA GLY A 812 -0.38 23.26 4.69
C GLY A 812 -1.63 23.08 5.59
N SER A 813 -1.45 22.58 6.81
CA SER A 813 -2.55 22.35 7.76
C SER A 813 -2.94 23.62 8.51
N VAL A 814 -1.99 24.51 8.80
CA VAL A 814 -2.22 25.77 9.52
C VAL A 814 -1.31 26.88 8.99
N SER A 815 -1.93 28.04 8.73
CA SER A 815 -1.29 29.33 8.47
C SER A 815 -2.08 30.49 9.12
N GLY A 816 -3.00 30.20 10.05
CA GLY A 816 -3.92 31.20 10.63
C GLY A 816 -5.10 30.66 11.44
N SER A 817 -6.16 31.47 11.59
CA SER A 817 -7.31 31.17 12.47
C SER A 817 -8.50 30.46 11.84
N ARG A 818 -8.74 30.62 10.53
CA ARG A 818 -10.01 30.21 9.91
C ARG A 818 -9.91 28.85 9.21
N PHE A 819 -10.69 27.88 9.66
CA PHE A 819 -10.78 26.57 9.00
C PHE A 819 -11.44 26.67 7.62
N HIS A 820 -10.91 25.96 6.63
CA HIS A 820 -11.51 25.80 5.31
C HIS A 820 -11.41 24.36 4.83
N ALA A 821 -12.37 23.95 3.99
CA ALA A 821 -12.34 22.67 3.31
C ALA A 821 -12.88 22.78 1.89
N GLN A 822 -12.22 22.09 0.96
CA GLN A 822 -12.60 21.98 -0.44
C GLN A 822 -12.75 20.50 -0.79
N ALA A 823 -13.71 20.15 -1.65
CA ALA A 823 -13.90 18.79 -2.12
C ALA A 823 -14.64 18.69 -3.45
N SER A 824 -14.54 17.53 -4.08
CA SER A 824 -15.60 16.99 -4.92
C SER A 824 -16.93 17.03 -4.15
N PRO A 825 -18.04 17.56 -4.71
CA PRO A 825 -19.33 17.60 -3.99
C PRO A 825 -19.86 16.20 -3.62
N SER A 826 -19.38 15.15 -4.30
CA SER A 826 -19.61 13.75 -3.91
C SER A 826 -19.07 13.40 -2.50
N LEU A 827 -18.07 14.12 -1.98
CA LEU A 827 -17.46 13.97 -0.66
C LEU A 827 -17.93 15.01 0.37
N ALA A 828 -18.50 16.15 -0.03
CA ALA A 828 -18.74 17.30 0.84
C ALA A 828 -19.50 16.97 2.16
N HIS A 829 -20.54 16.14 2.11
CA HIS A 829 -21.25 15.66 3.29
C HIS A 829 -20.38 14.89 4.30
N LEU A 830 -19.38 14.14 3.82
CA LEU A 830 -18.45 13.43 4.67
C LEU A 830 -17.49 14.40 5.36
N VAL A 831 -16.97 15.37 4.61
CA VAL A 831 -16.03 16.39 5.08
C VAL A 831 -16.70 17.25 6.16
N HIS A 832 -17.81 17.91 5.83
CA HIS A 832 -18.62 18.68 6.78
C HIS A 832 -19.06 17.83 7.99
N GLY A 833 -19.55 16.60 7.74
CA GLY A 833 -20.00 15.68 8.79
C GLY A 833 -18.89 15.08 9.67
N ALA A 834 -17.62 15.18 9.27
CA ALA A 834 -16.47 14.82 10.11
C ALA A 834 -16.01 16.02 10.95
N ALA A 835 -16.05 17.25 10.42
CA ALA A 835 -15.75 18.46 11.18
C ALA A 835 -16.77 18.72 12.31
N LEU A 836 -18.06 18.46 12.09
CA LEU A 836 -19.08 18.53 13.14
C LEU A 836 -18.85 17.57 14.32
N ASP A 837 -18.15 16.45 14.09
CA ASP A 837 -17.87 15.41 15.11
C ASP A 837 -16.57 15.72 15.91
N ILE A 838 -15.88 16.81 15.62
CA ILE A 838 -14.59 17.22 16.23
C ILE A 838 -14.78 18.55 16.98
N SER A 839 -14.19 18.68 18.17
CA SER A 839 -14.24 19.92 18.96
C SER A 839 -13.42 21.03 18.30
N HIS A 840 -13.88 22.28 18.42
CA HIS A 840 -13.12 23.45 17.97
C HIS A 840 -11.80 23.54 18.75
N PRO A 841 -10.65 23.79 18.08
CA PRO A 841 -9.32 23.68 18.70
C PRO A 841 -9.12 24.66 19.86
N THR A 842 -9.79 25.80 19.84
CA THR A 842 -9.64 26.90 20.80
C THR A 842 -10.88 27.14 21.70
N ASP A 843 -12.03 26.52 21.43
CA ASP A 843 -13.28 26.70 22.21
C ASP A 843 -14.05 25.40 22.37
N ARG A 844 -14.06 24.85 23.59
CA ARG A 844 -14.68 23.56 23.90
C ARG A 844 -16.21 23.52 23.76
N ASN A 845 -16.86 24.65 23.51
CA ASN A 845 -18.31 24.75 23.28
C ASN A 845 -18.68 24.69 21.79
N ARG A 846 -17.70 24.80 20.89
CA ARG A 846 -17.85 24.82 19.43
C ARG A 846 -17.32 23.53 18.80
N ASN A 847 -17.67 23.28 17.54
CA ASN A 847 -17.12 22.19 16.72
C ASN A 847 -16.14 22.74 15.66
N LEU A 848 -15.33 21.89 15.03
CA LEU A 848 -14.33 22.30 14.03
C LEU A 848 -14.95 23.05 12.84
N TRP A 849 -16.18 22.72 12.41
CA TRP A 849 -16.84 23.45 11.34
C TRP A 849 -17.23 24.88 11.73
N ASP A 850 -17.41 25.18 13.02
CA ASP A 850 -17.64 26.56 13.48
C ASP A 850 -16.41 27.45 13.24
N ALA A 851 -15.20 26.88 13.12
CA ALA A 851 -13.96 27.61 12.84
C ALA A 851 -13.90 28.19 11.42
N THR A 852 -14.84 27.84 10.53
CA THR A 852 -15.06 28.54 9.25
C THR A 852 -15.41 30.01 9.42
N LYS A 853 -15.81 30.42 10.64
CA LYS A 853 -16.22 31.77 11.02
C LYS A 853 -15.25 32.44 11.99
N ASP A 854 -14.09 31.83 12.26
CA ASP A 854 -13.07 32.44 13.09
C ASP A 854 -12.41 33.65 12.38
N SER A 855 -11.78 34.47 13.22
CA SER A 855 -10.92 35.58 12.84
C SER A 855 -9.76 35.70 13.84
N GLY A 856 -8.63 36.19 13.35
CA GLY A 856 -7.44 36.43 14.15
C GLY A 856 -7.59 37.56 15.18
N LYS A 857 -6.57 37.73 16.01
CA LYS A 857 -6.61 38.52 17.27
C LYS A 857 -6.21 40.00 17.10
N PHE A 858 -5.79 40.42 15.92
CA PHE A 858 -5.10 41.70 15.66
C PHE A 858 -5.95 42.61 14.76
N PHE A 859 -6.91 43.36 15.33
CA PHE A 859 -7.90 44.15 14.57
C PHE A 859 -7.48 45.60 14.24
N GLY A 860 -6.22 45.96 14.50
CA GLY A 860 -5.73 47.34 14.45
C GLY A 860 -6.20 48.20 15.63
N ILE A 861 -5.97 49.52 15.54
CA ILE A 861 -6.46 50.53 16.48
C ILE A 861 -7.12 51.65 15.68
N ARG A 862 -8.36 52.00 16.03
CA ARG A 862 -9.05 53.23 15.60
C ARG A 862 -9.35 54.09 16.83
N ASP A 863 -9.31 55.41 16.67
CA ASP A 863 -9.69 56.37 17.73
C ASP A 863 -11.18 56.26 18.15
N ASP A 864 -12.02 55.62 17.33
CA ASP A 864 -13.44 55.36 17.59
C ASP A 864 -13.71 54.01 18.30
N GLY A 865 -12.71 53.11 18.34
CA GLY A 865 -12.83 51.78 18.96
C GLY A 865 -13.56 50.71 18.13
N GLU A 866 -13.90 50.98 16.87
CA GLU A 866 -14.38 49.95 15.93
C GLU A 866 -13.20 49.19 15.29
N ALA A 867 -13.50 48.07 14.61
CA ALA A 867 -12.49 47.31 13.88
C ALA A 867 -12.20 47.92 12.49
N ILE A 868 -11.00 47.70 11.97
CA ILE A 868 -10.67 47.99 10.56
C ILE A 868 -11.13 46.80 9.71
N SER A 869 -12.07 47.05 8.79
CA SER A 869 -12.46 46.13 7.72
C SER A 869 -11.62 46.49 6.50
N GLY A 870 -10.69 45.61 6.09
CA GLY A 870 -9.71 45.87 5.04
C GLY A 870 -10.28 45.53 3.67
N THR A 871 -11.14 46.38 3.11
CA THR A 871 -12.06 46.06 1.98
C THR A 871 -11.45 45.39 0.75
N ASP A 872 -10.15 45.51 0.54
CA ASP A 872 -9.45 44.92 -0.61
C ASP A 872 -8.88 43.51 -0.30
N ALA A 873 -8.58 43.19 0.97
CA ALA A 873 -7.94 41.94 1.37
C ALA A 873 -8.90 40.73 1.31
N ALA A 874 -10.11 40.84 1.86
CA ALA A 874 -11.16 39.82 1.70
C ALA A 874 -11.40 39.46 0.23
N ALA A 875 -11.43 40.46 -0.67
CA ALA A 875 -11.68 40.25 -2.09
C ALA A 875 -10.59 39.40 -2.79
N VAL A 876 -9.37 39.38 -2.26
CA VAL A 876 -8.23 38.64 -2.84
C VAL A 876 -8.24 37.16 -2.46
N TYR A 877 -8.54 36.80 -1.20
CA TYR A 877 -8.62 35.40 -0.74
C TYR A 877 -10.00 34.76 -0.94
N GLU A 878 -11.09 35.49 -0.68
CA GLU A 878 -12.45 34.99 -0.91
C GLU A 878 -12.80 34.99 -2.42
N GLY A 879 -12.15 35.86 -3.21
CA GLY A 879 -12.30 35.96 -4.68
C GLY A 879 -12.06 34.64 -5.42
N ALA A 880 -10.98 33.93 -5.08
CA ALA A 880 -10.65 32.62 -5.67
C ALA A 880 -11.56 31.46 -5.19
N SER A 881 -12.36 31.70 -4.14
CA SER A 881 -13.11 30.68 -3.39
C SER A 881 -14.62 30.67 -3.68
N ASN A 882 -15.08 31.45 -4.66
CA ASN A 882 -16.50 31.76 -4.94
C ASN A 882 -17.41 30.59 -5.39
N VAL A 883 -16.91 29.35 -5.42
CA VAL A 883 -17.73 28.14 -5.64
C VAL A 883 -17.74 27.31 -4.37
N GLN A 884 -18.69 27.59 -3.49
CA GLN A 884 -19.06 26.73 -2.36
C GLN A 884 -20.39 26.03 -2.66
N ASP A 885 -20.61 24.85 -2.06
CA ASP A 885 -21.88 24.13 -2.10
C ASP A 885 -22.85 24.55 -0.97
N ASP A 886 -24.03 23.93 -0.88
CA ASP A 886 -25.01 24.23 0.19
C ASP A 886 -24.52 23.91 1.63
N LEU A 887 -23.37 23.25 1.78
CA LEU A 887 -22.74 22.93 3.07
C LEU A 887 -21.61 23.91 3.42
N GLY A 888 -21.21 24.79 2.49
CA GLY A 888 -20.05 25.67 2.64
C GLY A 888 -18.71 24.98 2.31
N VAL A 889 -18.74 23.82 1.64
CA VAL A 889 -17.52 23.15 1.15
C VAL A 889 -17.16 23.72 -0.22
N GLY A 890 -15.92 24.18 -0.38
CA GLY A 890 -15.43 24.77 -1.64
C GLY A 890 -15.19 23.74 -2.75
N ALA A 891 -15.23 24.15 -4.00
CA ALA A 891 -14.80 23.34 -5.13
C ALA A 891 -13.26 23.32 -5.26
N LEU A 892 -12.71 22.19 -5.71
CA LEU A 892 -11.27 22.03 -5.95
C LEU A 892 -10.85 22.56 -7.33
N GLY A 893 -9.84 23.43 -7.35
CA GLY A 893 -9.26 24.01 -8.56
C GLY A 893 -7.96 23.31 -8.93
N SER A 894 -6.83 23.89 -8.52
CA SER A 894 -5.48 23.28 -8.47
C SER A 894 -4.62 24.08 -7.47
N GLY A 895 -3.30 23.93 -7.50
CA GLY A 895 -2.39 24.41 -6.44
C GLY A 895 -2.43 23.47 -5.23
N SER A 896 -2.39 22.16 -5.50
CA SER A 896 -1.95 21.09 -4.61
C SER A 896 -2.06 19.73 -5.35
N ASP A 897 -1.51 18.67 -4.76
CA ASP A 897 -1.34 17.34 -5.35
C ASP A 897 -2.64 16.62 -5.79
N TYR A 898 -3.82 17.05 -5.32
CA TYR A 898 -5.11 16.51 -5.78
C TYR A 898 -5.36 16.67 -7.28
N THR A 899 -4.59 17.53 -7.96
CA THR A 899 -4.81 17.95 -9.36
C THR A 899 -4.76 16.78 -10.36
N ILE A 900 -3.80 15.86 -10.21
CA ILE A 900 -3.70 14.66 -11.06
C ILE A 900 -4.86 13.68 -10.79
N PHE A 901 -5.27 13.56 -9.53
CA PHE A 901 -6.30 12.63 -9.09
C PHE A 901 -7.69 13.04 -9.59
N LEU A 902 -8.14 14.27 -9.32
CA LEU A 902 -9.47 14.73 -9.71
C LEU A 902 -9.51 15.22 -11.17
N GLN A 903 -8.68 16.19 -11.53
CA GLN A 903 -8.87 16.95 -12.77
C GLN A 903 -8.38 16.21 -14.03
N ARG A 904 -7.57 15.15 -13.88
CA ARG A 904 -7.12 14.30 -14.99
C ARG A 904 -7.63 12.86 -14.92
N ILE A 905 -7.67 12.21 -13.75
CA ILE A 905 -8.09 10.80 -13.62
C ILE A 905 -9.55 10.63 -13.18
N GLY A 906 -10.15 11.64 -12.52
CA GLY A 906 -11.55 11.58 -12.08
C GLY A 906 -11.75 10.79 -10.78
N VAL A 907 -10.83 10.93 -9.82
CA VAL A 907 -10.96 10.43 -8.45
C VAL A 907 -11.55 11.52 -7.56
N ALA A 908 -12.62 11.20 -6.84
CA ALA A 908 -13.24 12.13 -5.88
C ALA A 908 -12.22 12.54 -4.82
N SER A 909 -11.99 13.84 -4.66
CA SER A 909 -10.87 14.37 -3.88
C SER A 909 -11.32 15.42 -2.85
N MET A 910 -10.47 15.71 -1.86
CA MET A 910 -10.63 16.82 -0.92
C MET A 910 -9.28 17.46 -0.55
N ASN A 911 -9.30 18.70 -0.07
CA ASN A 911 -8.21 19.39 0.61
C ASN A 911 -8.77 20.19 1.81
N HIS A 912 -7.99 20.43 2.86
CA HIS A 912 -8.42 21.22 4.02
C HIS A 912 -7.25 21.82 4.81
N GLY A 913 -7.52 22.85 5.60
CA GLY A 913 -6.51 23.50 6.45
C GLY A 913 -7.10 24.66 7.24
N PHE A 914 -6.23 25.44 7.89
CA PHE A 914 -6.55 26.70 8.54
C PHE A 914 -5.80 27.84 7.86
N GLY A 915 -6.52 28.78 7.25
CA GLY A 915 -5.97 29.95 6.60
C GLY A 915 -5.97 31.19 7.50
N GLY A 916 -5.17 32.20 7.12
CA GLY A 916 -5.19 33.52 7.74
C GLY A 916 -6.47 34.30 7.44
N THR A 917 -6.84 35.21 8.33
CA THR A 917 -7.86 36.26 8.10
C THR A 917 -7.22 37.66 8.18
N GLU A 918 -7.98 38.71 7.83
CA GLU A 918 -7.52 40.12 7.90
C GLU A 918 -7.00 40.59 9.28
N SER A 919 -7.15 39.78 10.33
CA SER A 919 -6.73 40.05 11.71
C SER A 919 -5.83 38.96 12.30
N ASP A 920 -5.36 37.99 11.50
CA ASP A 920 -4.27 37.09 11.89
C ASP A 920 -2.91 37.74 11.63
N ALA A 921 -1.84 37.22 12.26
CA ALA A 921 -0.50 37.68 11.91
C ALA A 921 -0.21 37.40 10.43
N VAL A 922 0.56 38.30 9.80
CA VAL A 922 0.90 38.15 8.39
C VAL A 922 1.73 36.89 8.20
N TYR A 923 1.27 36.02 7.30
CA TYR A 923 2.00 34.84 6.86
C TYR A 923 3.02 35.20 5.77
N HIS A 924 4.28 34.83 6.02
CA HIS A 924 5.42 35.07 5.13
C HIS A 924 5.59 33.93 4.12
N TYR A 925 4.50 33.56 3.44
CA TYR A 925 4.43 32.51 2.42
C TYR A 925 5.67 32.46 1.49
N HIS A 926 6.33 31.30 1.42
CA HIS A 926 7.55 31.00 0.63
C HIS A 926 8.78 31.88 0.93
N SER A 927 8.82 32.55 2.09
CA SER A 927 9.96 33.30 2.61
C SER A 927 10.82 32.43 3.54
N VAL A 928 12.04 32.85 3.83
CA VAL A 928 12.80 32.30 4.97
C VAL A 928 12.17 32.60 6.34
N TYR A 929 11.23 33.55 6.42
CA TYR A 929 10.43 33.82 7.62
C TYR A 929 9.25 32.86 7.83
N ASP A 930 8.99 31.91 6.91
CA ASP A 930 8.12 30.76 7.17
C ASP A 930 8.87 29.75 8.06
N SER A 931 8.95 30.08 9.35
CA SER A 931 9.80 29.41 10.34
C SER A 931 8.98 28.86 11.51
N GLU A 932 9.53 27.85 12.20
CA GLU A 932 8.92 27.24 13.39
C GLU A 932 8.61 28.29 14.47
N ARG A 933 9.42 29.37 14.57
CA ARG A 933 9.17 30.47 15.49
C ARG A 933 7.90 31.25 15.12
N TRP A 934 7.65 31.50 13.83
CA TRP A 934 6.41 32.14 13.39
C TRP A 934 5.20 31.24 13.70
N GLU A 935 5.31 29.94 13.43
CA GLU A 935 4.24 28.96 13.65
C GLU A 935 3.88 28.84 15.15
N GLU A 936 4.88 28.69 16.03
CA GLU A 936 4.69 28.62 17.49
C GLU A 936 4.18 29.93 18.12
N MET A 937 4.57 31.10 17.60
CA MET A 937 4.17 32.39 18.19
C MET A 937 2.82 32.92 17.69
N TYR A 938 2.45 32.63 16.44
CA TYR A 938 1.35 33.34 15.78
C TYR A 938 0.27 32.44 15.19
N ALA A 939 0.64 31.49 14.33
CA ALA A 939 -0.33 30.65 13.64
C ALA A 939 -1.03 29.68 14.60
N ASP A 940 -0.30 28.77 15.25
CA ASP A 940 -0.87 27.80 16.20
C ASP A 940 -0.13 27.69 17.55
N PRO A 941 -0.16 28.73 18.41
CA PRO A 941 0.40 28.65 19.76
C PRO A 941 -0.20 27.49 20.59
N GLY A 942 0.58 26.41 20.74
CA GLY A 942 0.16 25.16 21.39
C GLY A 942 -0.35 24.07 20.45
N PHE A 943 -0.26 24.22 19.12
CA PHE A 943 -0.52 23.21 18.09
C PHE A 943 -1.91 22.54 18.16
N HIS A 944 -2.93 23.30 18.56
CA HIS A 944 -4.29 22.78 18.74
C HIS A 944 -5.04 22.62 17.40
N ARG A 945 -4.81 23.49 16.41
CA ARG A 945 -5.41 23.39 15.07
C ARG A 945 -4.77 22.25 14.26
N HIS A 946 -3.45 22.09 14.33
CA HIS A 946 -2.74 20.95 13.73
C HIS A 946 -3.33 19.60 14.19
N VAL A 947 -3.56 19.47 15.50
CA VAL A 947 -4.21 18.29 16.09
C VAL A 947 -5.64 18.12 15.57
N ALA A 948 -6.42 19.20 15.45
CA ALA A 948 -7.77 19.14 14.89
C ALA A 948 -7.79 18.75 13.40
N VAL A 949 -6.83 19.20 12.59
CA VAL A 949 -6.69 18.77 11.17
C VAL A 949 -6.30 17.29 11.09
N ALA A 950 -5.32 16.82 11.88
CA ALA A 950 -4.94 15.41 11.96
C ALA A 950 -6.12 14.51 12.38
N GLN A 951 -6.87 14.95 13.39
CA GLN A 951 -8.12 14.32 13.81
C GLN A 951 -9.14 14.26 12.67
N HIS A 952 -9.28 15.33 11.89
CA HIS A 952 -10.25 15.42 10.79
C HIS A 952 -9.88 14.56 9.58
N LEU A 953 -8.63 14.62 9.12
CA LEU A 953 -8.11 13.83 8.00
C LEU A 953 -8.26 12.33 8.31
N GLY A 954 -7.80 11.91 9.49
CA GLY A 954 -7.92 10.52 9.92
C GLY A 954 -9.37 10.06 10.14
N LEU A 955 -10.26 10.91 10.65
CA LEU A 955 -11.68 10.58 10.81
C LEU A 955 -12.35 10.34 9.44
N ILE A 956 -12.03 11.15 8.43
CA ILE A 956 -12.47 10.97 7.04
C ILE A 956 -11.88 9.67 6.46
N ALA A 957 -10.58 9.42 6.64
CA ALA A 957 -9.91 8.21 6.18
C ALA A 957 -10.48 6.93 6.82
N LEU A 958 -10.81 6.96 8.11
CA LEU A 958 -11.47 5.83 8.81
C LEU A 958 -12.89 5.58 8.32
N ARG A 959 -13.63 6.62 7.96
CA ARG A 959 -14.99 6.50 7.40
C ARG A 959 -14.98 5.96 5.98
N LEU A 960 -14.09 6.45 5.12
CA LEU A 960 -13.91 5.91 3.77
C LEU A 960 -13.36 4.48 3.78
N SER A 961 -12.38 4.18 4.63
CA SER A 961 -11.76 2.84 4.68
C SER A 961 -12.57 1.82 5.49
N GLY A 962 -13.48 2.26 6.37
CA GLY A 962 -14.27 1.40 7.27
C GLY A 962 -15.75 1.20 6.88
N SER A 963 -16.32 2.03 6.00
CA SER A 963 -17.73 1.90 5.58
C SER A 963 -17.95 0.78 4.55
N ILE A 964 -19.08 0.07 4.64
CA ILE A 964 -19.39 -1.06 3.73
C ILE A 964 -19.67 -0.52 2.32
N ILE A 965 -20.66 0.37 2.23
CA ILE A 965 -20.90 1.21 1.05
C ILE A 965 -20.09 2.49 1.22
N LEU A 966 -19.54 3.03 0.14
CA LEU A 966 -18.82 4.31 0.18
C LEU A 966 -19.74 5.46 0.65
N PRO A 967 -19.28 6.36 1.54
CA PRO A 967 -20.01 7.52 2.03
C PRO A 967 -20.17 8.66 1.00
N LEU A 968 -20.04 8.37 -0.30
CA LEU A 968 -20.23 9.33 -1.39
C LEU A 968 -21.72 9.66 -1.58
N ASN A 969 -22.02 10.93 -1.88
CA ASN A 969 -23.36 11.45 -2.20
C ASN A 969 -23.44 11.96 -3.65
N THR A 970 -23.80 11.05 -4.56
CA THR A 970 -24.01 11.34 -5.99
C THR A 970 -25.26 12.18 -6.27
N THR A 971 -26.20 12.24 -5.33
CA THR A 971 -27.41 13.07 -5.47
C THR A 971 -27.08 14.54 -5.21
N HIS A 972 -26.29 14.84 -4.18
CA HIS A 972 -25.81 16.20 -3.90
C HIS A 972 -25.07 16.80 -5.10
N TYR A 973 -24.05 16.11 -5.63
CA TYR A 973 -23.31 16.61 -6.80
C TYR A 973 -24.23 16.80 -8.02
N SER A 974 -25.22 15.93 -8.24
CA SER A 974 -26.20 16.11 -9.33
C SER A 974 -27.14 17.32 -9.18
N LEU A 975 -27.28 17.86 -7.96
CA LEU A 975 -27.99 19.11 -7.68
C LEU A 975 -27.08 20.32 -7.90
N GLU A 976 -25.82 20.26 -7.44
CA GLU A 976 -24.81 21.31 -7.68
C GLU A 976 -24.60 21.57 -9.19
N LEU A 977 -24.57 20.52 -10.02
CA LEU A 977 -24.50 20.67 -11.48
C LEU A 977 -25.64 21.53 -12.06
N GLU A 978 -26.86 21.49 -11.49
CA GLU A 978 -27.95 22.36 -11.95
C GLU A 978 -27.74 23.82 -11.53
N LYS A 979 -27.06 24.08 -10.40
CA LYS A 979 -26.66 25.43 -9.99
C LYS A 979 -25.55 25.97 -10.88
N TYR A 980 -24.51 25.19 -11.13
CA TYR A 980 -23.42 25.57 -12.05
C TYR A 980 -23.97 25.92 -13.44
N LEU A 981 -24.91 25.12 -13.95
CA LEU A 981 -25.56 25.43 -15.23
C LEU A 981 -26.43 26.71 -15.18
N ASN A 982 -27.04 27.04 -14.03
CA ASN A 982 -27.79 28.29 -13.87
C ASN A 982 -26.83 29.50 -13.84
N GLN A 983 -25.71 29.43 -13.12
CA GLN A 983 -24.65 30.46 -13.11
C GLN A 983 -24.11 30.72 -14.52
N VAL A 984 -23.77 29.66 -15.26
CA VAL A 984 -23.31 29.73 -16.66
C VAL A 984 -24.37 30.33 -17.58
N LYS A 985 -25.66 30.05 -17.34
CA LYS A 985 -26.77 30.66 -18.08
C LYS A 985 -26.91 32.16 -17.79
N GLU A 986 -26.65 32.59 -16.56
CA GLU A 986 -26.68 34.01 -16.17
C GLU A 986 -25.49 34.76 -16.79
N GLN A 987 -24.29 34.16 -16.79
CA GLN A 987 -23.12 34.66 -17.52
C GLN A 987 -23.35 34.74 -19.05
N ALA A 988 -24.04 33.76 -19.64
CA ALA A 988 -24.42 33.81 -21.05
C ALA A 988 -25.36 34.98 -21.38
N LEU A 989 -26.17 35.43 -20.41
CA LEU A 989 -27.04 36.60 -20.56
C LEU A 989 -26.27 37.91 -20.39
N SER A 990 -25.33 38.03 -19.43
CA SER A 990 -24.50 39.22 -19.28
C SER A 990 -23.58 39.44 -20.49
N GLU A 991 -22.94 38.36 -20.98
CA GLU A 991 -22.05 38.39 -22.14
C GLU A 991 -22.79 38.36 -23.49
N SER A 992 -24.13 38.34 -23.48
CA SER A 992 -24.99 38.31 -24.68
C SER A 992 -24.74 37.10 -25.62
N VAL A 993 -24.16 36.00 -25.11
CA VAL A 993 -23.79 34.80 -25.88
C VAL A 993 -25.00 33.88 -26.08
N LYS A 994 -25.47 33.76 -27.33
CA LYS A 994 -26.66 32.96 -27.68
C LYS A 994 -26.35 31.45 -27.77
N VAL A 995 -26.50 30.75 -26.65
CA VAL A 995 -26.46 29.29 -26.50
C VAL A 995 -27.79 28.75 -25.97
N ASP A 996 -28.21 27.57 -26.43
CA ASP A 996 -29.32 26.82 -25.83
C ASP A 996 -28.73 25.74 -24.91
N LEU A 997 -29.17 25.76 -23.65
CA LEU A 997 -28.74 24.85 -22.58
C LEU A 997 -29.86 23.91 -22.12
N SER A 998 -31.00 23.89 -22.83
CA SER A 998 -32.20 23.15 -22.45
C SER A 998 -32.00 21.63 -22.42
N SER A 999 -31.28 21.07 -23.40
CA SER A 999 -31.00 19.63 -23.48
C SER A 999 -29.97 19.20 -22.42
N LEU A 1000 -28.89 19.97 -22.21
CA LEU A 1000 -27.96 19.78 -21.09
C LEU A 1000 -28.68 19.81 -19.73
N LYS A 1001 -29.59 20.76 -19.49
CA LYS A 1001 -30.40 20.83 -18.26
C LYS A 1001 -31.33 19.61 -18.09
N LYS A 1002 -31.86 19.06 -19.20
CA LYS A 1002 -32.64 17.82 -19.20
C LYS A 1002 -31.75 16.60 -18.84
N SER A 1003 -30.51 16.55 -19.31
CA SER A 1003 -29.57 15.48 -18.99
C SER A 1003 -29.07 15.54 -17.54
N ILE A 1004 -28.87 16.74 -16.97
CA ILE A 1004 -28.61 16.89 -15.52
C ILE A 1004 -29.79 16.35 -14.69
N ARG A 1005 -31.04 16.62 -15.09
CA ARG A 1005 -32.23 16.05 -14.42
C ARG A 1005 -32.38 14.54 -14.62
N SER A 1006 -31.92 14.03 -15.76
CA SER A 1006 -31.76 12.59 -16.03
C SER A 1006 -30.77 11.96 -15.03
N LEU A 1007 -29.66 12.65 -14.74
CA LEU A 1007 -28.64 12.26 -13.76
C LEU A 1007 -29.17 12.34 -12.32
N GLN A 1008 -29.80 13.44 -11.90
CA GLN A 1008 -30.45 13.57 -10.59
C GLN A 1008 -31.41 12.42 -10.29
N THR A 1009 -32.22 12.04 -11.29
CA THR A 1009 -33.14 10.90 -11.19
C THR A 1009 -32.39 9.56 -11.05
N ALA A 1010 -31.23 9.42 -11.69
CA ALA A 1010 -30.39 8.22 -11.57
C ALA A 1010 -29.69 8.15 -10.20
N SER A 1011 -29.10 9.26 -9.73
CA SER A 1011 -28.47 9.36 -8.41
C SER A 1011 -29.43 9.03 -7.27
N LYS A 1012 -30.66 9.57 -7.31
CA LYS A 1012 -31.69 9.24 -6.32
C LYS A 1012 -32.06 7.76 -6.34
N GLY A 1013 -32.13 7.15 -7.53
CA GLY A 1013 -32.33 5.69 -7.66
C GLY A 1013 -31.15 4.87 -7.12
N LEU A 1014 -29.93 5.41 -7.12
CA LEU A 1014 -28.76 4.79 -6.50
C LEU A 1014 -28.83 4.88 -4.97
N ASP A 1015 -29.32 5.98 -4.39
CA ASP A 1015 -29.57 6.08 -2.94
C ASP A 1015 -30.63 5.08 -2.46
N ASP A 1016 -31.72 4.90 -3.22
CA ASP A 1016 -32.73 3.86 -2.97
C ASP A 1016 -32.13 2.44 -3.07
N GLU A 1017 -31.26 2.17 -4.05
CA GLU A 1017 -30.54 0.89 -4.16
C GLU A 1017 -29.54 0.66 -3.01
N LYS A 1018 -28.78 1.69 -2.63
CA LYS A 1018 -27.84 1.73 -1.49
C LYS A 1018 -28.56 1.36 -0.19
N LEU A 1019 -29.64 2.08 0.14
CA LEU A 1019 -30.46 1.81 1.32
C LEU A 1019 -31.08 0.41 1.29
N ALA A 1020 -31.59 -0.04 0.13
CA ALA A 1020 -32.15 -1.38 -0.02
C ALA A 1020 -31.09 -2.49 0.19
N ALA A 1021 -29.86 -2.29 -0.28
CA ALA A 1021 -28.76 -3.23 -0.12
C ALA A 1021 -28.29 -3.33 1.34
N GLU A 1022 -28.14 -2.20 2.04
CA GLU A 1022 -27.85 -2.19 3.49
C GLU A 1022 -28.93 -2.89 4.30
N LEU A 1023 -30.21 -2.56 4.04
CA LEU A 1023 -31.33 -3.16 4.76
C LEU A 1023 -31.41 -4.66 4.49
N GLU A 1024 -31.05 -5.14 3.30
CA GLU A 1024 -30.96 -6.58 3.04
C GLU A 1024 -29.79 -7.24 3.78
N LEU A 1025 -28.61 -6.59 3.82
CA LEU A 1025 -27.46 -7.06 4.61
C LEU A 1025 -27.80 -7.15 6.10
N LYS A 1026 -28.31 -6.07 6.70
CA LYS A 1026 -28.77 -6.01 8.10
C LYS A 1026 -29.81 -7.11 8.40
N LYS A 1027 -30.75 -7.38 7.48
CA LYS A 1027 -31.72 -8.49 7.60
C LYS A 1027 -31.06 -9.89 7.54
N VAL A 1028 -30.06 -10.10 6.68
CA VAL A 1028 -29.32 -11.37 6.59
C VAL A 1028 -28.49 -11.61 7.87
N LEU A 1029 -27.77 -10.60 8.34
CA LEU A 1029 -26.96 -10.66 9.57
C LEU A 1029 -27.84 -10.90 10.80
N LYS A 1030 -28.92 -10.13 10.99
CA LYS A 1030 -29.84 -10.29 12.14
C LYS A 1030 -30.56 -11.64 12.13
N LYS A 1031 -30.76 -12.26 10.96
CA LYS A 1031 -31.21 -13.67 10.85
C LYS A 1031 -30.10 -14.66 11.25
N TRP A 1032 -28.89 -14.49 10.72
CA TRP A 1032 -27.75 -15.36 11.01
C TRP A 1032 -27.36 -15.34 12.49
N GLY A 1033 -27.28 -14.16 13.11
CA GLY A 1033 -27.06 -13.98 14.55
C GLY A 1033 -28.16 -14.63 15.40
N LYS A 1034 -29.43 -14.56 14.99
CA LYS A 1034 -30.53 -15.28 15.65
C LYS A 1034 -30.38 -16.81 15.56
N GLU A 1035 -30.02 -17.36 14.41
CA GLU A 1035 -29.77 -18.81 14.29
C GLU A 1035 -28.51 -19.25 15.06
N ALA A 1036 -27.43 -18.45 15.02
CA ALA A 1036 -26.22 -18.69 15.81
C ALA A 1036 -26.49 -18.59 17.33
N SER A 1037 -27.39 -17.70 17.76
CA SER A 1037 -27.84 -17.58 19.15
C SER A 1037 -28.72 -18.76 19.58
N LYS A 1038 -29.64 -19.23 18.72
CA LYS A 1038 -30.37 -20.49 18.94
C LYS A 1038 -29.41 -21.66 19.06
N ALA A 1039 -28.43 -21.78 18.16
CA ALA A 1039 -27.40 -22.80 18.20
C ALA A 1039 -26.59 -22.72 19.51
N ARG A 1040 -26.14 -21.52 19.93
CA ARG A 1040 -25.47 -21.26 21.22
C ARG A 1040 -26.35 -21.62 22.44
N LYS A 1041 -27.66 -21.36 22.39
CA LYS A 1041 -28.62 -21.71 23.46
C LYS A 1041 -28.90 -23.22 23.52
N LEU A 1042 -29.00 -23.89 22.37
CA LEU A 1042 -29.07 -25.36 22.27
C LEU A 1042 -27.76 -25.98 22.80
N ARG A 1043 -26.61 -25.39 22.43
CA ARG A 1043 -25.27 -25.67 22.98
C ARG A 1043 -25.31 -25.72 24.50
N ARG A 1044 -25.65 -24.59 25.15
CA ARG A 1044 -25.73 -24.48 26.62
C ARG A 1044 -26.74 -25.46 27.26
N LYS A 1045 -27.83 -25.82 26.57
CA LYS A 1045 -28.81 -26.82 27.08
C LYS A 1045 -28.22 -28.24 27.07
N ALA A 1046 -27.58 -28.67 25.98
CA ALA A 1046 -26.92 -29.97 25.91
C ALA A 1046 -25.74 -30.05 26.90
N TRP A 1047 -24.95 -28.99 27.07
CA TRP A 1047 -23.88 -28.95 28.08
C TRP A 1047 -24.40 -29.20 29.50
N LYS A 1048 -25.52 -28.55 29.86
CA LYS A 1048 -26.20 -28.76 31.15
C LYS A 1048 -26.82 -30.16 31.27
N ALA A 1049 -27.30 -30.76 30.18
CA ALA A 1049 -27.85 -32.11 30.18
C ALA A 1049 -26.76 -33.17 30.46
N TYR A 1050 -25.67 -33.16 29.69
CA TYR A 1050 -24.52 -34.04 29.93
C TYR A 1050 -23.92 -33.83 31.33
N CYS A 1051 -23.73 -32.58 31.81
CA CYS A 1051 -23.23 -32.37 33.18
C CYS A 1051 -24.15 -32.95 34.26
N LYS A 1052 -25.47 -32.98 34.02
CA LYS A 1052 -26.44 -33.62 34.92
C LYS A 1052 -26.38 -35.15 34.83
N PHE A 1053 -26.04 -35.70 33.65
CA PHE A 1053 -25.76 -37.12 33.43
C PHE A 1053 -24.45 -37.56 34.10
N GLN A 1054 -23.31 -36.89 33.84
CA GLN A 1054 -22.02 -37.22 34.45
C GLN A 1054 -22.09 -37.22 35.99
N LYS A 1055 -22.73 -36.20 36.59
CA LYS A 1055 -22.94 -36.13 38.04
C LYS A 1055 -23.79 -37.30 38.57
N LYS A 1056 -24.76 -37.80 37.79
CA LYS A 1056 -25.66 -38.90 38.19
C LYS A 1056 -25.02 -40.29 38.03
N VAL A 1057 -24.19 -40.48 36.99
CA VAL A 1057 -23.63 -41.79 36.64
C VAL A 1057 -22.23 -42.02 37.24
N PHE A 1058 -21.38 -40.98 37.26
CA PHE A 1058 -19.97 -41.10 37.66
C PHE A 1058 -19.61 -40.31 38.92
N GLY A 1059 -20.60 -39.69 39.60
CA GLY A 1059 -20.42 -38.89 40.82
C GLY A 1059 -19.65 -37.57 40.67
N ARG A 1060 -18.85 -37.43 39.61
CA ARG A 1060 -18.02 -36.25 39.31
C ARG A 1060 -18.90 -35.00 39.11
N LYS A 1061 -18.65 -33.95 39.88
CA LYS A 1061 -19.19 -32.61 39.60
C LYS A 1061 -18.43 -32.03 38.40
N CYS A 1062 -19.13 -31.65 37.32
CA CYS A 1062 -18.56 -30.74 36.33
C CYS A 1062 -17.98 -29.50 37.05
N ARG A 1063 -16.76 -29.07 36.67
CA ARG A 1063 -16.24 -27.77 37.10
C ARG A 1063 -17.22 -26.68 36.67
N SER A 1064 -17.71 -25.89 37.63
CA SER A 1064 -18.48 -24.70 37.34
C SER A 1064 -17.55 -23.63 36.77
N HIS A 1065 -17.66 -23.33 35.48
CA HIS A 1065 -17.31 -22.00 35.02
C HIS A 1065 -18.18 -21.00 35.79
N GLN A 1066 -17.55 -20.15 36.59
CA GLN A 1066 -18.23 -18.97 37.13
C GLN A 1066 -18.59 -18.09 35.95
N HIS A 1067 -19.88 -18.05 35.61
CA HIS A 1067 -20.40 -17.03 34.72
C HIS A 1067 -20.43 -15.71 35.50
N HIS A 1068 -19.53 -14.79 35.17
CA HIS A 1068 -19.76 -13.38 35.47
C HIS A 1068 -21.04 -12.94 34.75
N SER A 1069 -22.01 -12.48 35.53
CA SER A 1069 -23.35 -12.09 35.07
C SER A 1069 -23.35 -10.62 34.66
N HIS A 1070 -22.90 -10.35 33.43
CA HIS A 1070 -23.08 -9.05 32.76
C HIS A 1070 -23.63 -9.28 31.35
N SER A 1071 -24.93 -9.57 31.26
CA SER A 1071 -25.66 -9.63 29.99
C SER A 1071 -27.18 -9.51 30.17
N GLU A 1072 -27.65 -8.43 30.80
CA GLU A 1072 -29.06 -8.03 30.74
C GLU A 1072 -29.23 -6.62 30.11
N ASP A 1073 -28.20 -5.76 30.18
CA ASP A 1073 -28.11 -4.52 29.40
C ASP A 1073 -27.56 -4.76 27.98
N TRP A 1074 -28.41 -5.20 27.04
CA TRP A 1074 -28.09 -5.33 25.60
C TRP A 1074 -29.28 -4.98 24.69
N GLU A 1075 -29.99 -3.90 25.03
CA GLU A 1075 -30.91 -3.21 24.12
C GLU A 1075 -30.46 -1.74 23.99
N ASN A 1076 -30.62 -1.15 22.79
CA ASN A 1076 -30.14 0.18 22.36
C ASN A 1076 -28.64 0.27 21.95
N GLU A 1077 -28.31 -0.15 20.72
CA GLU A 1077 -27.31 0.51 19.83
C GLU A 1077 -27.29 -0.18 18.43
N ASP A 1078 -28.20 0.21 17.52
CA ASP A 1078 -28.45 -0.48 16.23
C ASP A 1078 -27.30 -0.40 15.19
N GLY A 1079 -26.20 0.28 15.49
CA GLY A 1079 -25.02 0.41 14.62
C GLY A 1079 -23.99 -0.72 14.79
N GLN A 1080 -23.48 -0.90 16.01
CA GLN A 1080 -22.27 -1.70 16.25
C GLN A 1080 -22.42 -3.20 15.93
N GLU A 1081 -23.60 -3.79 16.17
CA GLU A 1081 -23.87 -5.21 15.86
C GLU A 1081 -23.59 -5.55 14.39
N SER A 1082 -23.86 -4.62 13.47
CA SER A 1082 -23.74 -4.86 12.02
C SER A 1082 -22.27 -5.00 11.61
N ALA A 1083 -21.41 -4.08 12.06
CA ALA A 1083 -19.98 -4.12 11.74
C ALA A 1083 -19.30 -5.34 12.37
N LEU A 1084 -19.60 -5.66 13.63
CA LEU A 1084 -19.00 -6.82 14.31
C LEU A 1084 -19.44 -8.15 13.67
N ALA A 1085 -20.72 -8.28 13.28
CA ALA A 1085 -21.20 -9.46 12.57
C ALA A 1085 -20.61 -9.59 11.15
N ILE A 1086 -20.34 -8.47 10.47
CA ILE A 1086 -19.61 -8.46 9.19
C ILE A 1086 -18.14 -8.82 9.38
N PHE A 1087 -17.53 -8.43 10.50
CA PHE A 1087 -16.15 -8.81 10.82
C PHE A 1087 -16.02 -10.31 11.12
N GLU A 1088 -16.87 -10.87 12.00
CA GLU A 1088 -16.96 -12.33 12.23
C GLU A 1088 -17.19 -13.09 10.90
N MET A 1089 -17.95 -12.50 9.97
CA MET A 1089 -18.26 -13.04 8.65
C MET A 1089 -17.10 -12.94 7.66
N VAL A 1090 -16.37 -11.82 7.60
CA VAL A 1090 -15.20 -11.65 6.71
C VAL A 1090 -14.04 -12.52 7.19
N GLN A 1091 -13.79 -12.58 8.50
CA GLN A 1091 -12.86 -13.56 9.08
C GLN A 1091 -13.32 -15.00 8.77
N GLY A 1092 -14.60 -15.32 9.01
CA GLY A 1092 -15.15 -16.67 8.78
C GLY A 1092 -15.16 -17.10 7.30
N LEU A 1093 -15.30 -16.17 6.36
CA LEU A 1093 -15.16 -16.42 4.92
C LEU A 1093 -13.68 -16.61 4.54
N ALA A 1094 -12.79 -15.72 4.99
CA ALA A 1094 -11.35 -15.86 4.74
C ALA A 1094 -10.74 -17.14 5.35
N GLN A 1095 -11.27 -17.63 6.47
CA GLN A 1095 -10.88 -18.90 7.10
C GLN A 1095 -11.50 -20.15 6.44
N HIS A 1096 -12.44 -19.98 5.50
CA HIS A 1096 -13.12 -21.09 4.82
C HIS A 1096 -13.03 -21.05 3.28
N SER A 1097 -12.38 -20.04 2.70
CA SER A 1097 -12.16 -19.93 1.24
C SER A 1097 -10.67 -19.82 0.91
N GLY A 1098 -9.99 -20.96 0.85
CA GLY A 1098 -8.81 -21.13 0.00
C GLY A 1098 -9.21 -21.22 -1.48
N PHE A 1099 -9.99 -20.24 -1.94
CA PHE A 1099 -10.64 -20.23 -3.24
C PHE A 1099 -10.75 -18.79 -3.75
N GLU A 1100 -10.15 -18.53 -4.90
CA GLU A 1100 -10.47 -17.34 -5.68
C GLU A 1100 -11.92 -17.42 -6.18
N ILE A 1101 -12.55 -16.26 -6.38
CA ILE A 1101 -13.89 -16.18 -6.97
C ILE A 1101 -13.76 -15.46 -8.33
N PRO A 1102 -13.38 -16.18 -9.40
CA PRO A 1102 -13.43 -15.65 -10.75
C PRO A 1102 -14.91 -15.52 -11.17
N ILE A 1103 -15.38 -14.28 -11.38
CA ILE A 1103 -16.71 -14.03 -11.97
C ILE A 1103 -16.54 -13.11 -13.19
N PHE A 1104 -15.98 -13.70 -14.24
CA PHE A 1104 -16.06 -13.22 -15.62
C PHE A 1104 -16.05 -14.41 -16.61
N SER A 1105 -17.12 -15.21 -16.59
CA SER A 1105 -17.64 -15.89 -17.79
C SER A 1105 -19.17 -15.78 -17.80
N SER A 1106 -19.80 -15.98 -18.95
CA SER A 1106 -21.20 -15.60 -19.22
C SER A 1106 -22.14 -16.79 -19.44
N ASP A 1107 -21.86 -17.95 -18.83
CA ASP A 1107 -22.51 -19.21 -19.16
C ASP A 1107 -23.79 -19.48 -18.33
N LYS A 1108 -24.88 -19.77 -19.04
CA LYS A 1108 -26.24 -19.93 -18.47
C LYS A 1108 -26.57 -21.37 -18.04
N HIS A 1109 -25.59 -22.27 -17.94
CA HIS A 1109 -25.82 -23.72 -17.78
C HIS A 1109 -25.19 -24.32 -16.51
N SER A 1110 -25.74 -23.97 -15.35
CA SER A 1110 -25.38 -24.60 -14.06
C SER A 1110 -26.55 -24.81 -13.07
N CYS A 1111 -27.79 -24.45 -13.46
CA CYS A 1111 -28.93 -24.40 -12.53
C CYS A 1111 -29.66 -25.76 -12.31
N ALA A 1112 -29.26 -26.83 -13.01
CA ALA A 1112 -30.03 -28.08 -13.07
C ALA A 1112 -29.58 -29.21 -12.12
N MET A 1113 -28.33 -29.19 -11.63
CA MET A 1113 -27.68 -30.34 -10.96
C MET A 1113 -27.75 -30.34 -9.42
N MET A 1114 -28.68 -29.61 -8.80
CA MET A 1114 -28.83 -29.53 -7.32
C MET A 1114 -30.11 -30.18 -6.76
N ALA A 1115 -30.68 -31.14 -7.49
CA ALA A 1115 -31.93 -31.81 -7.16
C ALA A 1115 -31.78 -33.32 -6.88
N ASP A 1116 -30.84 -33.73 -6.00
CA ASP A 1116 -31.05 -34.85 -5.05
C ASP A 1116 -29.84 -35.09 -4.13
N ARG A 1117 -29.89 -34.56 -2.89
CA ARG A 1117 -29.11 -35.06 -1.73
C ARG A 1117 -29.86 -34.82 -0.40
N PRO A 1118 -29.74 -35.70 0.62
CA PRO A 1118 -30.46 -35.57 1.88
C PRO A 1118 -30.14 -34.29 2.68
N HIS A 1119 -31.08 -33.87 3.53
CA HIS A 1119 -31.11 -32.52 4.10
C HIS A 1119 -30.05 -32.24 5.19
N LEU A 1120 -28.94 -31.59 4.79
CA LEU A 1120 -28.21 -30.67 5.68
C LEU A 1120 -28.99 -29.34 5.83
N PRO A 1121 -28.93 -28.66 6.98
CA PRO A 1121 -29.60 -27.38 7.19
C PRO A 1121 -29.01 -26.29 6.28
N ARG A 1122 -29.81 -25.81 5.31
CA ARG A 1122 -29.43 -24.76 4.34
C ARG A 1122 -29.21 -23.40 5.03
N PHE A 1123 -28.00 -23.15 5.52
CA PHE A 1123 -27.56 -21.83 5.99
C PHE A 1123 -27.39 -20.83 4.82
N PRO A 1124 -27.60 -19.51 5.04
CA PRO A 1124 -27.93 -18.57 3.95
C PRO A 1124 -26.73 -18.02 3.15
N VAL A 1125 -25.64 -18.78 3.00
CA VAL A 1125 -24.38 -18.32 2.37
C VAL A 1125 -24.60 -17.78 0.95
N ALA A 1126 -25.38 -18.48 0.12
CA ALA A 1126 -25.70 -18.02 -1.23
C ALA A 1126 -26.49 -16.70 -1.27
N LYS A 1127 -27.36 -16.44 -0.27
CA LYS A 1127 -28.05 -15.15 -0.16
C LYS A 1127 -27.10 -14.04 0.28
N LEU A 1128 -26.20 -14.34 1.22
CA LEU A 1128 -25.17 -13.41 1.66
C LEU A 1128 -24.25 -13.00 0.48
N ALA A 1129 -23.76 -13.97 -0.28
CA ALA A 1129 -22.92 -13.72 -1.46
C ALA A 1129 -23.62 -12.83 -2.51
N LYS A 1130 -24.92 -13.04 -2.74
CA LYS A 1130 -25.73 -12.17 -3.61
C LYS A 1130 -25.81 -10.73 -3.09
N VAL A 1131 -25.96 -10.53 -1.78
CA VAL A 1131 -25.98 -9.18 -1.17
C VAL A 1131 -24.60 -8.52 -1.28
N ILE A 1132 -23.51 -9.24 -1.00
CA ILE A 1132 -22.13 -8.72 -1.16
C ILE A 1132 -21.85 -8.32 -2.62
N LYS A 1133 -22.28 -9.12 -3.60
CA LYS A 1133 -22.15 -8.75 -5.03
C LYS A 1133 -22.93 -7.48 -5.37
N ARG A 1134 -24.12 -7.27 -4.78
CA ARG A 1134 -24.89 -6.04 -4.95
C ARG A 1134 -24.16 -4.83 -4.35
N LEU A 1135 -23.63 -4.96 -3.13
CA LEU A 1135 -22.91 -3.89 -2.44
C LEU A 1135 -21.66 -3.43 -3.22
N ARG A 1136 -20.86 -4.36 -3.75
CA ARG A 1136 -19.73 -4.02 -4.63
C ARG A 1136 -20.17 -3.30 -5.91
N LYS A 1137 -21.30 -3.69 -6.52
CA LYS A 1137 -21.86 -2.96 -7.67
C LYS A 1137 -22.28 -1.53 -7.30
N VAL A 1138 -22.83 -1.31 -6.10
CA VAL A 1138 -23.16 0.04 -5.61
C VAL A 1138 -21.89 0.88 -5.44
N ASN A 1139 -20.83 0.35 -4.83
CA ASN A 1139 -19.54 1.05 -4.75
C ASN A 1139 -19.00 1.40 -6.14
N GLN A 1140 -19.03 0.46 -7.09
CA GLN A 1140 -18.59 0.69 -8.46
C GLN A 1140 -19.36 1.84 -9.14
N LYS A 1141 -20.69 1.96 -8.92
CA LYS A 1141 -21.48 3.09 -9.41
C LYS A 1141 -21.11 4.43 -8.76
N LEU A 1142 -20.81 4.43 -7.45
CA LEU A 1142 -20.38 5.63 -6.72
C LEU A 1142 -18.98 6.09 -7.18
N VAL A 1143 -18.04 5.16 -7.37
CA VAL A 1143 -16.66 5.42 -7.85
C VAL A 1143 -16.65 5.86 -9.32
N ALA A 1144 -17.54 5.31 -10.14
CA ALA A 1144 -17.72 5.72 -11.53
C ALA A 1144 -18.41 7.09 -11.71
N PHE A 1145 -18.91 7.72 -10.63
CA PHE A 1145 -19.61 9.00 -10.74
C PHE A 1145 -18.67 10.12 -11.18
N GLU A 1146 -17.57 10.30 -10.45
CA GLU A 1146 -16.59 11.35 -10.67
C GLU A 1146 -15.85 11.16 -12.02
N ARG A 1147 -15.50 9.90 -12.33
CA ARG A 1147 -14.94 9.48 -13.64
C ARG A 1147 -15.87 9.80 -14.83
N GLY A 1148 -17.17 9.95 -14.58
CA GLY A 1148 -18.16 10.31 -15.60
C GLY A 1148 -17.98 11.70 -16.21
N PHE A 1149 -17.15 12.57 -15.61
CA PHE A 1149 -16.82 13.90 -16.13
C PHE A 1149 -15.47 13.96 -16.85
N ILE A 1150 -14.77 12.85 -17.02
CA ILE A 1150 -13.50 12.78 -17.78
C ILE A 1150 -13.79 12.76 -19.29
N SER A 1151 -13.19 13.70 -20.00
CA SER A 1151 -13.21 13.82 -21.46
C SER A 1151 -11.81 13.55 -22.02
N GLU A 1152 -11.66 12.58 -22.92
CA GLU A 1152 -10.37 12.23 -23.52
C GLU A 1152 -9.76 13.36 -24.39
N GLU A 1153 -10.62 14.26 -24.89
CA GLU A 1153 -10.23 15.46 -25.63
C GLU A 1153 -9.63 16.56 -24.73
N GLY A 1154 -9.79 16.47 -23.41
CA GLY A 1154 -9.36 17.53 -22.47
C GLY A 1154 -10.13 18.85 -22.58
N LEU A 1155 -9.63 19.90 -21.92
CA LEU A 1155 -10.10 21.27 -22.07
C LEU A 1155 -9.38 21.97 -23.26
N PRO A 1156 -10.07 22.86 -24.02
CA PRO A 1156 -9.47 23.49 -25.21
C PRO A 1156 -8.18 24.26 -24.90
N GLY A 1157 -7.07 23.88 -25.54
CA GLY A 1157 -5.73 24.45 -25.34
C GLY A 1157 -5.06 24.10 -24.02
N ARG A 1158 -5.68 23.20 -23.22
CA ARG A 1158 -5.29 22.80 -21.86
C ARG A 1158 -5.57 21.31 -21.68
N GLU A 1159 -5.25 20.52 -22.70
CA GLU A 1159 -5.78 19.16 -22.94
C GLU A 1159 -5.37 18.12 -21.87
N TRP A 1160 -4.35 18.41 -21.06
CA TRP A 1160 -3.97 17.63 -19.89
C TRP A 1160 -5.12 17.56 -18.86
N TYR A 1161 -5.85 18.66 -18.70
CA TYR A 1161 -7.03 18.76 -17.83
C TYR A 1161 -8.23 18.11 -18.52
N LYS A 1162 -8.72 16.98 -17.99
CA LYS A 1162 -9.80 16.18 -18.60
C LYS A 1162 -11.16 16.32 -17.92
N HIS A 1163 -11.22 16.80 -16.69
CA HIS A 1163 -12.44 16.85 -15.89
C HIS A 1163 -13.33 18.05 -16.24
N VAL A 1164 -14.31 17.85 -17.13
CA VAL A 1164 -15.19 18.93 -17.62
C VAL A 1164 -16.27 19.36 -16.60
N GLY A 1165 -16.32 18.74 -15.41
CA GLY A 1165 -17.20 19.17 -14.32
C GLY A 1165 -16.67 20.39 -13.56
N VAL A 1166 -15.39 20.35 -13.18
CA VAL A 1166 -14.63 21.39 -12.45
C VAL A 1166 -13.15 21.26 -12.80
N SER A 1167 -12.44 22.37 -13.05
CA SER A 1167 -10.96 22.42 -13.23
C SER A 1167 -10.45 23.85 -12.97
N PRO A 1168 -9.12 24.08 -12.92
CA PRO A 1168 -8.52 25.41 -12.95
C PRO A 1168 -9.09 26.32 -14.03
N GLY A 1169 -9.43 27.56 -13.66
CA GLY A 1169 -9.80 28.59 -14.63
C GLY A 1169 -8.58 29.12 -15.39
N ARG A 1170 -8.69 29.24 -16.72
CA ARG A 1170 -7.60 29.61 -17.66
C ARG A 1170 -6.64 30.70 -17.17
N TYR A 1171 -7.17 31.77 -16.56
CA TYR A 1171 -6.40 32.91 -16.05
C TYR A 1171 -6.46 33.09 -14.52
N LEU A 1172 -7.17 32.20 -13.80
CA LEU A 1172 -7.22 32.20 -12.32
C LEU A 1172 -6.00 31.47 -11.72
N GLY A 1173 -5.46 30.48 -12.44
CA GLY A 1173 -4.47 29.56 -11.90
C GLY A 1173 -5.16 28.57 -10.95
N TYR A 1174 -4.88 28.66 -9.65
CA TYR A 1174 -5.41 27.75 -8.64
C TYR A 1174 -6.94 27.83 -8.49
N GLY A 1175 -7.57 28.97 -8.82
CA GLY A 1175 -9.02 29.18 -8.68
C GLY A 1175 -9.87 28.22 -9.52
N ALA A 1176 -10.83 27.57 -8.87
CA ALA A 1176 -11.73 26.60 -9.49
C ALA A 1176 -12.73 27.29 -10.45
N THR A 1177 -12.96 26.68 -11.61
CA THR A 1177 -14.05 27.04 -12.54
C THR A 1177 -14.94 25.83 -12.78
N THR A 1178 -16.25 26.00 -12.56
CA THR A 1178 -17.27 24.98 -12.82
C THR A 1178 -17.66 24.94 -14.30
N LEU A 1179 -17.98 23.75 -14.81
CA LEU A 1179 -18.27 23.50 -16.23
C LEU A 1179 -17.26 24.17 -17.20
N PRO A 1180 -15.94 24.10 -16.92
CA PRO A 1180 -14.96 25.10 -17.35
C PRO A 1180 -14.91 25.35 -18.86
N GLY A 1181 -14.95 24.31 -19.70
CA GLY A 1181 -14.97 24.48 -21.15
C GLY A 1181 -16.17 25.30 -21.65
N LEU A 1182 -17.36 25.06 -21.08
CA LEU A 1182 -18.57 25.83 -21.42
C LEU A 1182 -18.52 27.25 -20.86
N THR A 1183 -18.07 27.39 -19.61
CA THR A 1183 -17.95 28.69 -18.91
C THR A 1183 -16.98 29.62 -19.62
N GLU A 1184 -15.74 29.17 -19.88
CA GLU A 1184 -14.73 29.97 -20.57
C GLU A 1184 -15.13 30.30 -22.02
N ALA A 1185 -15.80 29.38 -22.72
CA ALA A 1185 -16.33 29.63 -24.06
C ALA A 1185 -17.37 30.76 -24.11
N ILE A 1186 -18.00 31.07 -22.97
CA ILE A 1186 -18.99 32.15 -22.80
C ILE A 1186 -18.32 33.42 -22.28
N THR A 1187 -17.52 33.34 -21.21
CA THR A 1187 -16.97 34.51 -20.51
C THR A 1187 -15.69 35.06 -21.12
N LEU A 1188 -14.79 34.19 -21.57
CA LEU A 1188 -13.48 34.56 -22.12
C LEU A 1188 -13.53 34.62 -23.66
N ASP A 1189 -13.93 33.53 -24.30
CA ASP A 1189 -13.89 33.41 -25.76
C ASP A 1189 -15.11 34.05 -26.45
N LYS A 1190 -16.19 34.30 -25.69
CA LYS A 1190 -17.48 34.87 -26.12
C LYS A 1190 -18.06 34.19 -27.38
N ASN A 1191 -17.76 32.90 -27.53
CA ASN A 1191 -17.88 32.15 -28.77
C ASN A 1191 -19.09 31.20 -28.71
N SER A 1192 -20.21 31.65 -29.28
CA SER A 1192 -21.46 30.86 -29.29
C SER A 1192 -21.39 29.54 -30.08
N THR A 1193 -20.33 29.28 -30.85
CA THR A 1193 -20.12 27.99 -31.54
C THR A 1193 -19.38 27.03 -30.62
N LEU A 1194 -18.34 27.50 -29.91
CA LEU A 1194 -17.62 26.73 -28.90
C LEU A 1194 -18.53 26.39 -27.71
N ALA A 1195 -19.32 27.34 -27.21
CA ALA A 1195 -20.32 27.08 -26.16
C ALA A 1195 -21.34 25.99 -26.58
N LYS A 1196 -21.71 25.92 -27.86
CA LYS A 1196 -22.55 24.84 -28.41
C LYS A 1196 -21.81 23.54 -28.65
N HIS A 1197 -20.48 23.52 -28.69
CA HIS A 1197 -19.68 22.30 -28.63
C HIS A 1197 -19.71 21.74 -27.21
N GLU A 1198 -19.27 22.55 -26.25
CA GLU A 1198 -19.10 22.15 -24.85
C GLU A 1198 -20.41 21.76 -24.18
N ALA A 1199 -21.52 22.47 -24.46
CA ALA A 1199 -22.84 22.08 -23.96
C ALA A 1199 -23.26 20.68 -24.43
N ARG A 1200 -22.96 20.30 -25.68
CA ARG A 1200 -23.26 18.95 -26.22
C ARG A 1200 -22.29 17.89 -25.70
N ARG A 1201 -21.02 18.26 -25.47
CA ARG A 1201 -20.01 17.38 -24.88
C ARG A 1201 -20.37 16.99 -23.44
N LEU A 1202 -20.73 18.00 -22.63
CA LEU A 1202 -21.31 17.81 -21.30
C LEU A 1202 -22.61 17.01 -21.34
N GLU A 1203 -23.52 17.31 -22.28
CA GLU A 1203 -24.78 16.57 -22.42
C GLU A 1203 -24.55 15.07 -22.67
N SER A 1204 -23.58 14.72 -23.54
CA SER A 1204 -23.21 13.34 -23.85
C SER A 1204 -22.64 12.61 -22.63
N LEU A 1205 -21.66 13.21 -21.95
CA LEU A 1205 -21.02 12.64 -20.76
C LEU A 1205 -22.01 12.43 -19.61
N ILE A 1206 -22.81 13.46 -19.29
CA ILE A 1206 -23.83 13.42 -18.24
C ILE A 1206 -24.94 12.39 -18.56
N SER A 1207 -25.30 12.20 -19.84
CA SER A 1207 -26.25 11.16 -20.24
C SER A 1207 -25.68 9.75 -20.05
N LYS A 1208 -24.44 9.52 -20.52
CA LYS A 1208 -23.72 8.25 -20.36
C LYS A 1208 -23.51 7.90 -18.88
N LEU A 1209 -23.23 8.90 -18.04
CA LEU A 1209 -23.13 8.73 -16.60
C LEU A 1209 -24.48 8.35 -15.97
N ALA A 1210 -25.57 9.03 -16.34
CA ALA A 1210 -26.91 8.70 -15.87
C ALA A 1210 -27.35 7.27 -16.27
N GLU A 1211 -26.92 6.77 -17.42
CA GLU A 1211 -27.11 5.36 -17.83
C GLU A 1211 -26.26 4.39 -17.00
N THR A 1212 -24.97 4.72 -16.80
CA THR A 1212 -24.01 3.91 -16.01
C THR A 1212 -24.49 3.71 -14.57
N ILE A 1213 -25.09 4.73 -13.95
CA ILE A 1213 -25.67 4.66 -12.60
C ILE A 1213 -26.94 3.80 -12.56
N ARG A 1214 -27.75 3.77 -13.62
CA ARG A 1214 -28.99 2.97 -13.68
C ARG A 1214 -28.73 1.48 -13.86
N ALA A 1215 -27.65 1.12 -14.58
CA ALA A 1215 -27.34 -0.23 -15.04
C ALA A 1215 -27.28 -1.30 -13.95
#